data_AF-A0A924J4D2-F1
#
_entry.id   AF-A0A924J4D2-F1
#
_cell.length_a   1.000
_cell.length_b   1.000
_cell.length_c   1.000
_cell.angle_alpha   90.00
_cell.angle_beta   90.00
_cell.angle_gamma   90.00
#
_symmetry.space_group_name_H-M   'P 1'
#
loop_
_entity.id
_entity.type
_entity.pdbx_description
1 polymer ?
#
loop_
_entity_poly.entity_id
_entity_poly.type
_entity_poly.pdbx_seq_one_letter_code
_entity_poly.pdbx_strand_id
1 'polypeptide(L)'
;VPAGPEEPDNPRFTDDSLRIARPLLGYPSVVFTGKYADPIARLQTASDRSIDPDPANRERAAFGIPDPDVQHLVFDVEVRALKMDNALSLSRREGWALLYSTTRTLPADFDADREIPLTFRDANVLRFGDPTDLGDFGLTRAEIDALADELPLPTARDVRITVRAAAPADDAYWARGAHLGKPTQLVVRRDATQERGLIADDSDGRRIRALWLRPDSVREVKNPKALAPVLFARLAIDETPSVMERLAQSLDLAHKGMTLVGKRGERVAFACSRRIRHTLAPDASSLTLAAREDLVNHWVIGMTLRLDRDWSWEGLRHIGFDIFRDGTANPDGRTQVGEWEIIQTASQQALHDAKRTYTRLVFLDAVDPQFTTHAPTQHFPALVDVNYTVEPRFRREPVGGFDALAPLSLRLPVTTPPAQVPKIVAAGLALSKYERSADYATTEPRRRILWLEFDRPPDDPNDAYFIRMLGYAADPLLSDHRVETLVPPEEPSLGIDAEIVRSISPGQSDDNAGLSAMIPLTPGNTGVHYSIPVPPGMTPEGAEMFGLFTYELRTGHMGIWSTAQARFGRPLRTTGVQHPAPTLLCTADRDTKLIIVEAPYAQAVLNGKNVTASPPRTQIWALLYAQVRQADDKDTRNILLDDRQLRPRRPTRERVRVASMPMVVGAFENIDAQAHGLATWTMPEVLAMLASLGLPGESPLSVLCVEMMPTMAALLDPMTKRGGSSLYDSNLAALAFAEIGGNGAATNTAMAEPPTGPRPLTDGLGHFRILRTSPLAVIPDICCTDC
;
A
#
# COMPACT_ATOMS: atom_id res chain seq x y z
N VAL A 1 21.89 38.38 -34.71
CA VAL A 1 21.65 37.19 -33.87
C VAL A 1 22.85 36.29 -34.03
N PRO A 2 23.60 35.96 -32.96
CA PRO A 2 24.75 35.06 -33.12
C PRO A 2 24.23 33.69 -33.54
N ALA A 3 24.82 33.10 -34.57
CA ALA A 3 24.55 31.73 -34.97
C ALA A 3 24.80 30.81 -33.78
N GLY A 4 23.81 29.98 -33.42
CA GLY A 4 23.94 29.00 -32.36
C GLY A 4 24.97 27.92 -32.71
N PRO A 5 25.49 27.17 -31.74
CA PRO A 5 26.55 26.15 -31.92
C PRO A 5 26.12 24.89 -32.72
N GLU A 6 25.04 24.97 -33.50
CA GLU A 6 24.36 23.82 -34.12
C GLU A 6 24.31 23.84 -35.65
N GLU A 7 24.92 24.80 -36.33
CA GLU A 7 25.08 24.70 -37.79
C GLU A 7 26.16 23.67 -38.12
N PRO A 8 25.91 22.71 -39.02
CA PRO A 8 26.97 21.83 -39.50
C PRO A 8 28.09 22.69 -40.11
N ASP A 9 29.35 22.26 -39.92
CA ASP A 9 30.55 22.95 -40.46
C ASP A 9 30.53 23.12 -42.00
N ASN A 10 29.57 22.49 -42.69
CA ASN A 10 29.32 22.62 -44.12
C ASN A 10 27.92 23.18 -44.41
N PRO A 11 27.77 24.10 -45.38
CA PRO A 11 26.46 24.59 -45.81
C PRO A 11 25.58 23.44 -46.30
N ARG A 12 24.32 23.43 -45.86
CA ARG A 12 23.32 22.46 -46.33
C ARG A 12 22.89 22.80 -47.75
N PHE A 13 22.72 21.78 -48.59
CA PHE A 13 22.12 21.93 -49.90
C PHE A 13 20.61 22.18 -49.74
N THR A 14 20.07 23.16 -50.47
CA THR A 14 18.71 23.67 -50.27
C THR A 14 17.82 23.58 -51.51
N ASP A 15 18.37 23.26 -52.68
CA ASP A 15 17.56 23.08 -53.89
C ASP A 15 16.81 21.75 -53.87
N ASP A 16 15.73 21.67 -54.66
CA ASP A 16 14.85 20.50 -54.73
C ASP A 16 15.30 19.46 -55.79
N SER A 17 16.36 19.72 -56.56
CA SER A 17 16.89 18.78 -57.54
C SER A 17 18.43 18.82 -57.63
N LEU A 18 19.03 17.67 -57.98
CA LEU A 18 20.46 17.54 -58.25
C LEU A 18 20.69 17.54 -59.77
N ARG A 19 21.47 18.49 -60.26
CA ARG A 19 21.96 18.50 -61.65
C ARG A 19 23.38 17.94 -61.69
N ILE A 20 23.56 16.79 -62.31
CA ILE A 20 24.81 16.03 -62.29
C ILE A 20 25.29 15.81 -63.72
N ALA A 21 26.47 16.36 -64.04
CA ALA A 21 27.21 16.06 -65.25
C ALA A 21 28.19 14.89 -65.02
N ARG A 22 28.63 14.25 -66.11
CA ARG A 22 29.70 13.24 -66.05
C ARG A 22 31.00 13.88 -65.52
N PRO A 23 31.82 13.13 -64.76
CA PRO A 23 33.13 13.63 -64.36
C PRO A 23 33.98 13.91 -65.61
N LEU A 24 34.84 14.92 -65.52
CA LEU A 24 35.69 15.32 -66.64
C LEU A 24 36.99 14.50 -66.63
N LEU A 25 37.40 14.05 -67.81
CA LEU A 25 38.60 13.26 -68.06
C LEU A 25 39.56 14.07 -68.95
N GLY A 26 40.84 14.10 -68.58
CA GLY A 26 41.90 14.85 -69.27
C GLY A 26 42.85 13.97 -70.09
N TYR A 27 43.88 14.60 -70.67
CA TYR A 27 44.98 13.90 -71.35
C TYR A 27 45.99 13.30 -70.35
N PRO A 28 46.54 12.09 -70.58
CA PRO A 28 46.29 11.21 -71.73
C PRO A 28 45.10 10.27 -71.55
N SER A 29 44.48 10.21 -70.37
CA SER A 29 43.47 9.21 -70.00
C SER A 29 42.31 9.10 -70.97
N VAL A 30 41.79 10.22 -71.49
CA VAL A 30 40.63 10.18 -72.38
C VAL A 30 40.91 9.51 -73.73
N VAL A 31 42.16 9.53 -74.20
CA VAL A 31 42.56 8.87 -75.46
C VAL A 31 42.48 7.35 -75.31
N PHE A 32 42.79 6.83 -74.12
CA PHE A 32 42.76 5.40 -73.83
C PHE A 32 41.35 4.82 -73.70
N THR A 33 40.31 5.66 -73.59
CA THR A 33 38.91 5.19 -73.55
C THR A 33 38.44 4.64 -74.90
N GLY A 34 39.01 5.11 -76.02
CA GLY A 34 38.64 4.69 -77.38
C GLY A 34 37.21 5.01 -77.83
N LYS A 35 36.45 5.81 -77.05
CA LYS A 35 35.01 6.05 -77.26
C LYS A 35 34.67 7.38 -77.94
N TYR A 36 35.63 8.30 -78.04
CA TYR A 36 35.48 9.56 -78.78
C TYR A 36 36.09 9.45 -80.18
N ALA A 37 35.42 10.01 -81.18
CA ALA A 37 35.93 10.05 -82.56
C ALA A 37 37.19 10.94 -82.71
N ASP A 38 37.24 12.08 -82.02
CA ASP A 38 38.41 12.96 -81.97
C ASP A 38 38.55 13.60 -80.56
N PRO A 39 39.18 12.89 -79.60
CA PRO A 39 39.30 13.37 -78.22
C PRO A 39 40.27 14.55 -78.08
N ILE A 40 41.28 14.67 -78.96
CA ILE A 40 42.31 15.71 -78.87
C ILE A 40 41.74 17.07 -79.27
N ALA A 41 41.00 17.15 -80.38
CA ALA A 41 40.37 18.40 -80.81
C ALA A 41 39.31 18.88 -79.80
N ARG A 42 38.56 17.95 -79.17
CA ARG A 42 37.59 18.29 -78.13
C ARG A 42 38.27 18.84 -76.86
N LEU A 43 39.39 18.24 -76.42
CA LEU A 43 40.18 18.76 -75.30
C LEU A 43 40.77 20.14 -75.60
N GLN A 44 41.26 20.37 -76.83
CA GLN A 44 41.74 21.69 -77.26
C GLN A 44 40.61 22.73 -77.20
N THR A 45 39.42 22.38 -77.72
CA THR A 45 38.24 23.26 -77.66
C THR A 45 37.85 23.59 -76.22
N ALA A 46 37.87 22.60 -75.31
CA ALA A 46 37.62 22.82 -73.89
C ALA A 46 38.71 23.68 -73.24
N SER A 47 39.98 23.50 -73.62
CA SER A 47 41.10 24.35 -73.20
C SER A 47 40.86 25.80 -73.62
N ASP A 48 40.55 26.04 -74.89
CA ASP A 48 40.36 27.37 -75.47
C ASP A 48 39.22 28.13 -74.76
N ARG A 49 38.11 27.45 -74.46
CA ARG A 49 37.01 28.02 -73.66
C ARG A 49 37.42 28.38 -72.23
N SER A 50 38.27 27.58 -71.60
CA SER A 50 38.72 27.82 -70.22
C SER A 50 39.70 29.00 -70.09
N ILE A 51 40.41 29.34 -71.18
CA ILE A 51 41.41 30.41 -71.23
C ILE A 51 40.97 31.66 -72.01
N ASP A 52 39.74 31.68 -72.55
CA ASP A 52 39.20 32.78 -73.38
C ASP A 52 39.48 34.15 -72.74
N PRO A 53 40.14 35.10 -73.44
CA PRO A 53 40.50 36.41 -72.89
C PRO A 53 39.29 37.26 -72.47
N ASP A 54 38.09 37.02 -73.00
CA ASP A 54 36.84 37.66 -72.58
C ASP A 54 36.23 36.94 -71.36
N PRO A 55 36.14 37.60 -70.18
CA PRO A 55 35.55 37.01 -68.99
C PRO A 55 34.10 36.53 -69.17
N ALA A 56 33.36 37.05 -70.16
CA ALA A 56 31.98 36.66 -70.44
C ALA A 56 31.88 35.32 -71.19
N ASN A 57 32.89 34.94 -71.97
CA ASN A 57 32.96 33.68 -72.72
C ASN A 57 33.87 32.64 -72.04
N ARG A 58 34.64 33.08 -71.03
CA ARG A 58 35.52 32.21 -70.24
C ARG A 58 34.71 31.31 -69.30
N GLU A 59 34.63 30.04 -69.64
CA GLU A 59 34.07 29.01 -68.75
C GLU A 59 35.09 28.69 -67.64
N ARG A 60 34.78 29.05 -66.39
CA ARG A 60 35.58 28.66 -65.20
C ARG A 60 35.31 27.20 -64.79
N ALA A 61 35.29 26.29 -65.75
CA ALA A 61 35.11 24.86 -65.53
C ALA A 61 36.46 24.17 -65.32
N ALA A 62 36.46 23.00 -64.67
CA ALA A 62 37.65 22.16 -64.60
C ALA A 62 38.04 21.68 -66.01
N PHE A 63 39.34 21.62 -66.32
CA PHE A 63 39.83 21.22 -67.64
C PHE A 63 39.61 19.72 -67.90
N GLY A 64 38.89 19.39 -68.97
CA GLY A 64 38.65 18.02 -69.44
C GLY A 64 37.38 17.91 -70.30
N ILE A 65 37.10 16.70 -70.80
CA ILE A 65 35.83 16.36 -71.47
C ILE A 65 35.11 15.25 -70.72
N PRO A 66 33.77 15.12 -70.81
CA PRO A 66 33.01 14.11 -70.08
C PRO A 66 33.55 12.69 -70.23
N ASP A 67 33.66 11.95 -69.14
CA ASP A 67 34.14 10.57 -69.16
C ASP A 67 33.10 9.64 -69.85
N PRO A 68 33.45 9.02 -70.99
CA PRO A 68 32.53 8.17 -71.73
C PRO A 68 32.35 6.78 -71.09
N ASP A 69 33.22 6.39 -70.16
CA ASP A 69 33.15 5.10 -69.46
C ASP A 69 32.12 5.09 -68.34
N VAL A 70 31.80 6.24 -67.76
CA VAL A 70 30.81 6.39 -66.68
C VAL A 70 29.40 6.25 -67.24
N GLN A 71 28.69 5.20 -66.86
CA GLN A 71 27.31 4.93 -67.31
C GLN A 71 26.29 5.10 -66.18
N HIS A 72 26.74 4.99 -64.94
CA HIS A 72 25.86 4.98 -63.77
C HIS A 72 26.34 5.96 -62.70
N LEU A 73 25.39 6.44 -61.91
CA LEU A 73 25.61 7.16 -60.67
C LEU A 73 25.14 6.28 -59.53
N VAL A 74 26.01 6.01 -58.56
CA VAL A 74 25.68 5.29 -57.32
C VAL A 74 25.47 6.31 -56.21
N PHE A 75 24.35 6.21 -55.52
CA PHE A 75 23.93 7.08 -54.42
C PHE A 75 23.88 6.29 -53.13
N ASP A 76 24.77 6.57 -52.20
CA ASP A 76 24.65 6.11 -50.81
C ASP A 76 23.90 7.19 -50.02
N VAL A 77 22.70 6.87 -49.56
CA VAL A 77 21.87 7.75 -48.73
C VAL A 77 22.03 7.34 -47.27
N GLU A 78 22.71 8.19 -46.51
CA GLU A 78 22.98 8.00 -45.09
C GLU A 78 22.23 9.03 -44.26
N VAL A 79 21.72 8.65 -43.09
CA VAL A 79 21.09 9.56 -42.13
C VAL A 79 21.98 9.75 -40.92
N ARG A 80 21.97 10.94 -40.33
CA ARG A 80 22.78 11.23 -39.15
C ARG A 80 22.27 10.41 -37.96
N ALA A 81 23.12 9.56 -37.42
CA ALA A 81 22.85 8.85 -36.17
C ALA A 81 23.27 9.71 -34.96
N LEU A 82 22.92 9.26 -33.76
CA LEU A 82 23.39 9.91 -32.52
C LEU A 82 24.92 9.89 -32.45
N LYS A 83 25.52 10.90 -31.81
CA LYS A 83 26.95 10.87 -31.49
C LYS A 83 27.28 9.60 -30.70
N MET A 84 28.43 8.99 -31.01
CA MET A 84 28.89 7.68 -30.50
C MET A 84 28.20 6.44 -31.10
N ASP A 85 27.08 6.59 -31.84
CA ASP A 85 26.46 5.48 -32.58
C ASP A 85 27.03 5.38 -34.01
N ASN A 86 28.15 4.70 -34.15
CA ASN A 86 28.83 4.48 -35.44
C ASN A 86 28.62 3.05 -35.98
N ALA A 87 27.82 2.24 -35.30
CA ALA A 87 27.67 0.82 -35.62
C ALA A 87 27.04 0.61 -37.01
N LEU A 88 26.15 1.50 -37.44
CA LEU A 88 25.44 1.40 -38.72
C LEU A 88 26.14 2.15 -39.87
N SER A 89 27.32 2.71 -39.63
CA SER A 89 28.05 3.46 -40.64
C SER A 89 28.84 2.57 -41.59
N LEU A 90 28.88 2.98 -42.86
CA LEU A 90 29.73 2.38 -43.89
C LEU A 90 31.21 2.38 -43.48
N SER A 91 31.68 3.49 -42.89
CA SER A 91 33.07 3.64 -42.44
C SER A 91 33.34 3.05 -41.07
N ARG A 92 32.28 2.76 -40.29
CA ARG A 92 32.31 2.41 -38.85
C ARG A 92 33.02 3.44 -37.96
N ARG A 93 33.34 4.62 -38.48
CA ARG A 93 34.05 5.69 -37.76
C ARG A 93 33.17 6.91 -37.54
N GLU A 94 32.30 7.20 -38.49
CA GLU A 94 31.43 8.36 -38.48
C GLU A 94 30.01 7.99 -38.00
N GLY A 95 29.28 8.96 -37.45
CA GLY A 95 27.90 8.79 -36.98
C GLY A 95 26.84 8.93 -38.08
N TRP A 96 27.01 8.23 -39.19
CA TRP A 96 26.09 8.26 -40.34
C TRP A 96 25.64 6.84 -40.65
N ALA A 97 24.36 6.56 -40.51
CA ALA A 97 23.77 5.24 -40.75
C ALA A 97 23.30 5.11 -42.20
N LEU A 98 23.71 4.05 -42.90
CA LEU A 98 23.23 3.80 -44.26
C LEU A 98 21.75 3.41 -44.24
N LEU A 99 20.91 4.19 -44.93
CA LEU A 99 19.51 3.85 -45.14
C LEU A 99 19.37 2.93 -46.37
N TYR A 100 19.88 3.37 -47.53
CA TYR A 100 19.92 2.57 -48.76
C TYR A 100 21.01 3.07 -49.72
N SER A 101 21.35 2.27 -50.74
CA SER A 101 22.36 2.62 -51.76
C SER A 101 21.86 2.33 -53.17
N THR A 102 21.38 3.32 -53.93
CA THR A 102 20.68 3.19 -55.24
C THR A 102 21.53 3.58 -56.45
N THR A 103 21.12 3.16 -57.65
CA THR A 103 21.82 3.46 -58.90
C THR A 103 20.91 4.19 -59.88
N ARG A 104 21.44 5.19 -60.60
CA ARG A 104 20.76 5.91 -61.68
C ARG A 104 21.60 5.87 -62.95
N THR A 105 20.98 5.65 -64.10
CA THR A 105 21.67 5.60 -65.39
C THR A 105 21.79 7.00 -65.97
N LEU A 106 22.97 7.32 -66.51
CA LEU A 106 23.22 8.58 -67.20
C LEU A 106 22.73 8.54 -68.65
N PRO A 107 22.41 9.70 -69.26
CA PRO A 107 22.08 9.77 -70.68
C PRO A 107 23.18 9.19 -71.58
N ALA A 108 22.77 8.71 -72.76
CA ALA A 108 23.71 8.23 -73.77
C ALA A 108 24.58 9.35 -74.35
N ASP A 109 24.05 10.58 -74.38
CA ASP A 109 24.83 11.78 -74.71
C ASP A 109 25.79 12.10 -73.56
N PHE A 110 27.08 12.20 -73.87
CA PHE A 110 28.13 12.43 -72.88
C PHE A 110 28.12 13.87 -72.36
N ASP A 111 27.64 14.81 -73.16
CA ASP A 111 27.60 16.24 -72.82
C ASP A 111 26.29 16.63 -72.08
N ALA A 112 25.34 15.70 -71.93
CA ALA A 112 24.06 15.94 -71.28
C ALA A 112 24.11 15.80 -69.74
N ASP A 113 23.55 16.79 -69.05
CA ASP A 113 23.30 16.74 -67.61
C ASP A 113 22.16 15.76 -67.27
N ARG A 114 22.25 15.12 -66.10
CA ARG A 114 21.13 14.38 -65.49
C ARG A 114 20.56 15.20 -64.34
N GLU A 115 19.27 15.55 -64.43
CA GLU A 115 18.52 16.13 -63.30
C GLU A 115 17.83 15.02 -62.50
N ILE A 116 17.96 15.07 -61.17
CA ILE A 116 17.35 14.13 -60.22
C ILE A 116 16.62 14.93 -59.14
N PRO A 117 15.29 15.06 -59.23
CA PRO A 117 14.46 15.60 -58.16
C PRO A 117 14.63 14.85 -56.82
N LEU A 118 14.65 15.62 -55.73
CA LEU A 118 14.69 15.13 -54.35
C LEU A 118 13.27 15.11 -53.78
N THR A 119 12.72 13.91 -53.53
CA THR A 119 11.36 13.75 -53.00
C THR A 119 11.40 13.48 -51.50
N PHE A 120 10.82 14.36 -50.69
CA PHE A 120 10.86 14.23 -49.22
C PHE A 120 9.62 13.50 -48.68
N ARG A 121 9.84 12.53 -47.80
CA ARG A 121 8.77 11.71 -47.19
C ARG A 121 8.85 11.76 -45.66
N ASP A 122 7.71 11.95 -45.03
CA ASP A 122 7.58 11.86 -43.57
C ASP A 122 7.66 10.39 -43.13
N ALA A 123 8.54 10.10 -42.17
CA ALA A 123 8.75 8.77 -41.63
C ALA A 123 9.10 8.87 -40.15
N ASN A 124 8.26 8.34 -39.27
CA ASN A 124 8.45 8.43 -37.81
C ASN A 124 9.59 7.53 -37.33
N VAL A 125 9.63 6.28 -37.81
CA VAL A 125 10.63 5.29 -37.44
C VAL A 125 11.27 4.67 -38.69
N LEU A 126 12.57 4.91 -38.88
CA LEU A 126 13.37 4.22 -39.89
C LEU A 126 13.95 2.92 -39.36
N ARG A 127 14.05 1.92 -40.26
CA ARG A 127 14.80 0.67 -40.02
C ARG A 127 16.03 0.65 -40.91
N PHE A 128 17.12 0.11 -40.38
CA PHE A 128 18.42 0.08 -41.04
C PHE A 128 18.92 -1.36 -41.19
N GLY A 129 19.63 -1.63 -42.28
CA GLY A 129 20.29 -2.91 -42.52
C GLY A 129 19.41 -4.00 -43.15
N ASP A 130 18.10 -3.76 -43.31
CA ASP A 130 17.20 -4.63 -44.05
C ASP A 130 16.74 -3.94 -45.36
N PRO A 131 17.12 -4.44 -46.55
CA PRO A 131 16.73 -3.85 -47.82
C PRO A 131 15.24 -4.05 -48.17
N THR A 132 14.55 -4.95 -47.47
CA THR A 132 13.13 -5.27 -47.71
C THR A 132 12.18 -4.50 -46.80
N ASP A 133 12.69 -3.88 -45.74
CA ASP A 133 11.91 -3.13 -44.77
C ASP A 133 12.70 -1.94 -44.22
N LEU A 134 12.41 -0.75 -44.74
CA LEU A 134 12.99 0.53 -44.28
C LEU A 134 12.13 1.21 -43.19
N GLY A 135 11.15 0.50 -42.62
CA GLY A 135 10.21 1.03 -41.64
C GLY A 135 9.16 1.96 -42.26
N ASP A 136 8.88 3.07 -41.58
CA ASP A 136 7.83 4.01 -41.98
C ASP A 136 8.18 4.82 -43.25
N PHE A 137 9.37 4.61 -43.81
CA PHE A 137 9.72 5.19 -45.11
C PHE A 137 8.77 4.74 -46.23
N GLY A 138 8.18 3.55 -46.07
CA GLY A 138 7.12 3.02 -46.94
C GLY A 138 7.59 2.68 -48.36
N LEU A 139 8.90 2.46 -48.53
CA LEU A 139 9.52 2.01 -49.78
C LEU A 139 10.58 0.95 -49.45
N THR A 140 10.65 -0.08 -50.28
CA THR A 140 11.72 -1.08 -50.28
C THR A 140 12.87 -0.65 -51.18
N ARG A 141 14.05 -1.29 -51.03
CA ARG A 141 15.20 -1.03 -51.90
C ARG A 141 14.87 -1.21 -53.39
N ALA A 142 14.11 -2.25 -53.71
CA ALA A 142 13.72 -2.58 -55.08
C ALA A 142 12.79 -1.51 -55.69
N GLU A 143 11.84 -1.00 -54.91
CA GLU A 143 10.96 0.09 -55.35
C GLU A 143 11.74 1.39 -55.56
N ILE A 144 12.72 1.68 -54.69
CA ILE A 144 13.60 2.85 -54.84
C ILE A 144 14.47 2.74 -56.11
N ASP A 145 14.92 1.54 -56.47
CA ASP A 145 15.67 1.32 -57.71
C ASP A 145 14.79 1.44 -58.96
N ALA A 146 13.49 1.14 -58.85
CA ALA A 146 12.53 1.33 -59.93
C ALA A 146 12.20 2.82 -60.18
N LEU A 147 12.40 3.70 -59.19
CA LEU A 147 12.26 5.15 -59.33
C LEU A 147 13.46 5.74 -60.11
N ALA A 148 13.46 5.58 -61.43
CA ALA A 148 14.60 5.96 -62.27
C ALA A 148 14.91 7.47 -62.30
N ASP A 149 13.92 8.33 -62.03
CA ASP A 149 14.03 9.78 -62.20
C ASP A 149 14.12 10.55 -60.88
N GLU A 150 13.83 9.95 -59.72
CA GLU A 150 13.83 10.66 -58.43
C GLU A 150 14.66 9.96 -57.35
N LEU A 151 14.98 10.73 -56.29
CA LEU A 151 15.67 10.24 -55.10
C LEU A 151 14.83 10.54 -53.85
N PRO A 152 14.18 9.51 -53.25
CA PRO A 152 13.35 9.72 -52.07
C PRO A 152 14.19 9.86 -50.79
N LEU A 153 13.92 10.86 -49.96
CA LEU A 153 14.66 11.19 -48.75
C LEU A 153 13.72 11.35 -47.54
N PRO A 154 14.14 10.96 -46.33
CA PRO A 154 13.35 11.18 -45.13
C PRO A 154 13.37 12.66 -44.68
N THR A 155 12.28 13.14 -44.10
CA THR A 155 12.21 14.44 -43.42
C THR A 155 12.66 14.35 -41.94
N ALA A 156 12.77 15.51 -41.28
CA ALA A 156 13.14 15.71 -39.88
C ALA A 156 14.52 15.17 -39.46
N ARG A 157 15.38 14.86 -40.44
CA ARG A 157 16.71 14.28 -40.25
C ARG A 157 17.73 14.98 -41.13
N ASP A 158 18.98 15.01 -40.67
CA ASP A 158 20.10 15.38 -41.54
C ASP A 158 20.46 14.16 -42.39
N VAL A 159 20.46 14.34 -43.72
CA VAL A 159 20.71 13.27 -44.69
C VAL A 159 21.95 13.61 -45.50
N ARG A 160 22.93 12.69 -45.52
CA ARG A 160 24.13 12.79 -46.33
C ARG A 160 23.94 11.94 -47.58
N ILE A 161 24.10 12.57 -48.73
CA ILE A 161 24.07 11.90 -50.03
C ILE A 161 25.50 11.82 -50.51
N THR A 162 26.01 10.60 -50.65
CA THR A 162 27.31 10.34 -51.27
C THR A 162 27.07 9.83 -52.68
N VAL A 163 27.50 10.60 -53.68
CA VAL A 163 27.37 10.26 -55.10
C VAL A 163 28.71 9.79 -55.64
N ARG A 164 28.71 8.68 -56.38
CA ARG A 164 29.88 8.14 -57.09
C ARG A 164 29.52 7.91 -58.55
N ALA A 165 30.38 8.36 -59.44
CA ALA A 165 30.38 7.91 -60.83
C ALA A 165 30.79 6.43 -60.88
N ALA A 166 30.08 5.60 -61.64
CA ALA A 166 30.37 4.18 -61.79
C ALA A 166 30.36 3.78 -63.27
N ALA A 167 31.44 3.12 -63.69
CA ALA A 167 31.52 2.43 -64.96
C ALA A 167 31.11 0.95 -64.80
N PRO A 168 30.69 0.27 -65.88
CA PRO A 168 30.47 -1.18 -65.85
C PRO A 168 31.72 -1.92 -65.36
N ALA A 169 31.52 -2.92 -64.50
CA ALA A 169 32.61 -3.74 -64.01
C ALA A 169 33.16 -4.62 -65.15
N ASP A 170 34.44 -4.45 -65.46
CA ASP A 170 35.18 -5.25 -66.42
C ASP A 170 36.58 -5.46 -65.85
N ASP A 171 36.88 -6.69 -65.42
CA ASP A 171 38.14 -7.04 -64.78
C ASP A 171 39.34 -7.01 -65.76
N ALA A 172 39.09 -6.96 -67.08
CA ALA A 172 40.14 -6.80 -68.09
C ALA A 172 40.49 -5.32 -68.35
N TYR A 173 39.53 -4.41 -68.16
CA TYR A 173 39.72 -2.97 -68.37
C TYR A 173 40.01 -2.21 -67.08
N TRP A 174 39.35 -2.57 -65.97
CA TRP A 174 39.49 -1.92 -64.67
C TRP A 174 40.30 -2.75 -63.68
N ALA A 175 41.23 -2.10 -62.99
CA ALA A 175 41.74 -2.64 -61.74
C ALA A 175 40.61 -2.75 -60.69
N ARG A 176 40.74 -3.67 -59.74
CA ARG A 176 39.72 -3.90 -58.71
C ARG A 176 39.33 -2.59 -57.99
N GLY A 177 38.07 -2.18 -58.13
CA GLY A 177 37.53 -0.96 -57.54
C GLY A 177 37.82 0.35 -58.31
N ALA A 178 38.60 0.31 -59.39
CA ALA A 178 38.93 1.48 -60.21
C ALA A 178 37.76 1.95 -61.09
N HIS A 179 36.73 1.12 -61.29
CA HIS A 179 35.49 1.46 -61.99
C HIS A 179 34.59 2.43 -61.19
N LEU A 180 34.95 2.76 -59.94
CA LEU A 180 34.24 3.71 -59.09
C LEU A 180 35.02 5.02 -58.97
N GLY A 181 34.35 6.12 -59.30
CA GLY A 181 34.88 7.47 -59.19
C GLY A 181 35.00 7.96 -57.75
N LYS A 182 35.68 9.10 -57.59
CA LYS A 182 35.80 9.79 -56.30
C LYS A 182 34.41 10.20 -55.79
N PRO A 183 34.07 9.94 -54.52
CA PRO A 183 32.78 10.34 -53.98
C PRO A 183 32.66 11.85 -53.84
N THR A 184 31.49 12.38 -54.14
CA THR A 184 31.07 13.74 -53.79
C THR A 184 29.98 13.65 -52.73
N GLN A 185 30.09 14.44 -51.67
CA GLN A 185 29.16 14.40 -50.54
C GLN A 185 28.46 15.75 -50.39
N LEU A 186 27.16 15.68 -50.13
CA LEU A 186 26.34 16.84 -49.78
C LEU A 186 25.36 16.46 -48.66
N VAL A 187 24.99 17.43 -47.84
CA VAL A 187 24.05 17.24 -46.73
C VAL A 187 22.79 18.04 -47.01
N VAL A 188 21.65 17.38 -46.92
CA VAL A 188 20.31 17.95 -47.11
C VAL A 188 19.46 17.71 -45.87
N ARG A 189 18.50 18.61 -45.64
CA ARG A 189 17.52 18.48 -44.56
C ARG A 189 16.23 19.17 -44.99
N ARG A 190 15.10 18.53 -44.70
CA ARG A 190 13.78 19.17 -44.73
C ARG A 190 13.03 18.80 -43.45
N ASP A 191 12.34 19.75 -42.84
CA ASP A 191 11.53 19.48 -41.64
C ASP A 191 10.27 18.69 -42.03
N ALA A 192 9.74 17.89 -41.10
CA ALA A 192 8.52 17.11 -41.32
C ALA A 192 7.30 18.01 -41.44
N THR A 193 6.30 17.57 -42.19
CA THR A 193 5.05 18.33 -42.36
C THR A 193 4.06 18.07 -41.23
N GLN A 194 4.05 16.85 -40.67
CA GLN A 194 3.25 16.43 -39.53
C GLN A 194 4.07 15.66 -38.50
N GLU A 195 3.73 15.84 -37.22
CA GLU A 195 4.34 15.12 -36.09
C GLU A 195 3.26 14.55 -35.16
N ARG A 196 2.39 13.71 -35.70
CA ARG A 196 1.35 12.98 -34.95
C ARG A 196 1.91 11.74 -34.27
N GLY A 197 1.24 11.24 -33.23
CA GLY A 197 1.66 10.05 -32.48
C GLY A 197 3.08 10.17 -31.94
N LEU A 198 3.44 11.34 -31.39
CA LEU A 198 4.78 11.60 -30.87
C LEU A 198 5.09 10.72 -29.65
N ILE A 199 4.13 10.63 -28.73
CA ILE A 199 4.19 9.81 -27.53
C ILE A 199 3.32 8.58 -27.74
N ALA A 200 3.86 7.41 -27.40
CA ALA A 200 3.16 6.14 -27.51
C ALA A 200 1.88 6.10 -26.67
N ASP A 201 0.88 5.39 -27.18
CA ASP A 201 -0.37 5.15 -26.46
C ASP A 201 -0.21 4.04 -25.40
N ASP A 202 0.60 4.28 -24.35
CA ASP A 202 0.75 3.38 -23.19
C ASP A 202 -0.40 3.56 -22.17
N SER A 203 -0.63 2.59 -21.29
CA SER A 203 -1.64 2.73 -20.22
C SER A 203 -1.28 3.86 -19.24
N ASP A 204 -2.29 4.55 -18.72
CA ASP A 204 -2.09 5.70 -17.81
C ASP A 204 -1.25 5.37 -16.57
N GLY A 205 -1.45 4.18 -15.98
CA GLY A 205 -0.65 3.71 -14.85
C GLY A 205 0.83 3.44 -15.19
N ARG A 206 1.17 3.25 -16.46
CA ARG A 206 2.56 3.20 -16.93
C ARG A 206 3.11 4.60 -17.20
N ARG A 207 2.27 5.50 -17.73
CA ARG A 207 2.65 6.89 -18.03
C ARG A 207 2.97 7.70 -16.78
N ILE A 208 2.18 7.53 -15.72
CA ILE A 208 2.37 8.25 -14.47
C ILE A 208 1.99 7.36 -13.28
N ARG A 209 2.78 7.44 -12.22
CA ARG A 209 2.48 6.82 -10.92
C ARG A 209 3.07 7.65 -9.80
N ALA A 210 2.39 7.67 -8.66
CA ALA A 210 2.94 8.21 -7.44
C ALA A 210 3.44 7.08 -6.55
N LEU A 211 4.64 7.24 -5.99
CA LEU A 211 5.28 6.28 -5.12
C LEU A 211 5.51 6.94 -3.75
N TRP A 212 5.03 6.30 -2.70
CA TRP A 212 5.40 6.62 -1.33
C TRP A 212 6.36 5.54 -0.85
N LEU A 213 7.61 5.94 -0.61
CA LEU A 213 8.70 5.03 -0.24
C LEU A 213 8.99 5.16 1.24
N ARG A 214 9.06 4.02 1.94
CA ARG A 214 9.54 4.02 3.32
C ARG A 214 11.05 4.15 3.39
N PRO A 215 11.60 4.73 4.47
CA PRO A 215 13.03 4.67 4.73
C PRO A 215 13.47 3.22 4.93
N ASP A 216 14.73 2.93 4.63
CA ASP A 216 15.29 1.61 4.89
C ASP A 216 15.27 1.33 6.39
N SER A 217 14.86 0.10 6.77
CA SER A 217 14.80 -0.28 8.17
C SER A 217 16.20 -0.28 8.79
N VAL A 218 16.38 0.49 9.86
CA VAL A 218 17.61 0.41 10.66
C VAL A 218 17.61 -0.94 11.38
N ARG A 219 18.69 -1.70 11.23
CA ARG A 219 18.87 -3.01 11.88
C ARG A 219 18.92 -2.84 13.40
N GLU A 220 17.82 -3.11 14.10
CA GLU A 220 17.86 -3.24 15.55
C GLU A 220 18.55 -4.55 15.93
N VAL A 221 19.78 -4.46 16.42
CA VAL A 221 20.45 -5.59 17.06
C VAL A 221 19.78 -5.81 18.40
N LYS A 222 18.77 -6.69 18.45
CA LYS A 222 17.97 -7.01 19.65
C LYS A 222 18.77 -7.54 20.84
N ASN A 223 20.09 -7.76 20.73
CA ASN A 223 20.91 -8.19 21.85
C ASN A 223 22.40 -7.81 21.69
N PRO A 224 22.87 -6.65 22.18
CA PRO A 224 24.27 -6.23 22.05
C PRO A 224 25.24 -7.08 22.89
N LYS A 225 24.74 -7.94 23.80
CA LYS A 225 25.54 -8.81 24.68
C LYS A 225 25.68 -10.26 24.19
N ALA A 226 24.93 -10.66 23.17
CA ALA A 226 25.14 -11.96 22.56
C ALA A 226 26.26 -11.82 21.52
N LEU A 227 27.37 -12.56 21.67
CA LEU A 227 28.44 -12.63 20.64
C LEU A 227 28.01 -13.46 19.42
N ALA A 228 26.95 -14.26 19.56
CA ALA A 228 26.45 -15.16 18.53
C ALA A 228 25.83 -14.45 17.30
N PRO A 229 25.02 -13.39 17.42
CA PRO A 229 24.44 -12.70 16.27
C PRO A 229 25.49 -11.97 15.43
N VAL A 230 26.62 -11.53 15.99
CA VAL A 230 27.64 -10.76 15.25
C VAL A 230 28.47 -11.65 14.31
N LEU A 231 28.73 -12.90 14.69
CA LEU A 231 29.49 -13.86 13.87
C LEU A 231 28.64 -14.59 12.82
N PHE A 232 27.35 -14.82 13.11
CA PHE A 232 26.42 -15.51 12.19
C PHE A 232 25.46 -14.56 11.42
N ALA A 233 25.55 -13.24 11.66
CA ALA A 233 24.76 -12.20 10.99
C ALA A 233 24.87 -12.14 9.46
N ARG A 234 25.85 -12.83 8.85
CA ARG A 234 26.06 -12.88 7.40
C ARG A 234 25.24 -13.95 6.68
N LEU A 235 24.58 -14.87 7.40
CA LEU A 235 24.01 -16.09 6.79
C LEU A 235 22.48 -16.12 6.68
N ALA A 236 21.76 -15.24 7.37
CA ALA A 236 20.31 -15.08 7.21
C ALA A 236 20.01 -13.65 6.79
N ILE A 237 20.15 -13.40 5.49
CA ILE A 237 19.94 -12.10 4.88
C ILE A 237 18.53 -12.10 4.28
N ASP A 238 17.52 -11.74 5.07
CA ASP A 238 16.30 -11.15 4.51
C ASP A 238 16.64 -9.69 4.16
N GLU A 239 17.32 -9.51 3.01
CA GLU A 239 17.67 -8.18 2.49
C GLU A 239 16.39 -7.53 1.96
N THR A 240 15.80 -6.64 2.76
CA THR A 240 14.79 -5.73 2.23
C THR A 240 15.46 -4.87 1.14
N PRO A 241 14.93 -4.84 -0.10
CA PRO A 241 15.52 -4.07 -1.20
C PRO A 241 15.67 -2.62 -0.78
N SER A 242 16.77 -1.94 -1.12
CA SER A 242 16.98 -0.52 -0.72
C SER A 242 15.92 0.43 -1.31
N VAL A 243 15.72 1.63 -0.73
CA VAL A 243 14.81 2.68 -1.29
C VAL A 243 15.04 2.87 -2.81
N MET A 244 16.31 2.96 -3.24
CA MET A 244 16.65 3.16 -4.65
C MET A 244 16.29 1.97 -5.52
N GLU A 245 16.51 0.76 -5.03
CA GLU A 245 16.15 -0.46 -5.74
C GLU A 245 14.63 -0.56 -5.91
N ARG A 246 13.87 -0.22 -4.86
CA ARG A 246 12.42 -0.16 -4.88
C ARG A 246 11.89 0.86 -5.88
N LEU A 247 12.50 2.06 -5.94
CA LEU A 247 12.18 3.08 -6.94
C LEU A 247 12.48 2.58 -8.36
N ALA A 248 13.67 2.02 -8.59
CA ALA A 248 14.09 1.52 -9.89
C ALA A 248 13.19 0.39 -10.40
N GLN A 249 12.85 -0.57 -9.54
CA GLN A 249 11.90 -1.65 -9.86
C GLN A 249 10.51 -1.08 -10.17
N SER A 250 10.03 -0.14 -9.37
CA SER A 250 8.71 0.50 -9.58
C SER A 250 8.63 1.28 -10.87
N LEU A 251 9.75 1.80 -11.38
CA LEU A 251 9.83 2.50 -12.65
C LEU A 251 10.36 1.64 -13.78
N ASP A 252 10.57 0.33 -13.60
CA ASP A 252 11.14 -0.54 -14.63
C ASP A 252 12.49 -0.06 -15.20
N LEU A 253 13.38 0.39 -14.31
CA LEU A 253 14.72 0.90 -14.60
C LEU A 253 15.80 0.05 -13.92
N ALA A 254 17.05 0.23 -14.34
CA ALA A 254 18.21 -0.30 -13.64
C ALA A 254 18.80 0.76 -12.70
N HIS A 255 19.56 0.33 -11.69
CA HIS A 255 20.22 1.23 -10.76
C HIS A 255 21.66 0.79 -10.47
N LYS A 256 22.50 1.76 -10.09
CA LYS A 256 23.87 1.55 -9.61
C LYS A 256 24.11 2.49 -8.43
N GLY A 257 23.97 1.99 -7.21
CA GLY A 257 24.01 2.84 -6.01
C GLY A 257 22.86 3.85 -6.01
N MET A 258 23.18 5.14 -5.99
CA MET A 258 22.19 6.25 -6.05
C MET A 258 21.88 6.73 -7.47
N THR A 259 22.42 6.06 -8.49
CA THR A 259 22.23 6.43 -9.89
C THR A 259 21.20 5.52 -10.57
N LEU A 260 20.16 6.12 -11.17
CA LEU A 260 19.22 5.45 -12.06
C LEU A 260 19.75 5.46 -13.49
N VAL A 261 19.61 4.33 -14.18
CA VAL A 261 20.05 4.13 -15.56
C VAL A 261 19.03 3.34 -16.36
N GLY A 262 19.02 3.52 -17.67
CA GLY A 262 18.25 2.70 -18.58
C GLY A 262 18.68 1.24 -18.57
N LYS A 263 17.77 0.34 -18.98
CA LYS A 263 18.11 -1.05 -19.26
C LYS A 263 19.08 -1.13 -20.45
N ARG A 264 19.79 -2.26 -20.54
CA ARG A 264 20.70 -2.53 -21.67
C ARG A 264 19.94 -2.43 -23.00
N GLY A 265 20.50 -1.71 -23.96
CA GLY A 265 19.90 -1.54 -25.30
C GLY A 265 18.85 -0.43 -25.41
N GLU A 266 18.44 0.18 -24.29
CA GLU A 266 17.40 1.21 -24.26
C GLU A 266 18.00 2.59 -24.03
N ARG A 267 17.67 3.55 -24.92
CA ARG A 267 17.98 4.97 -24.69
C ARG A 267 16.93 5.58 -23.79
N VAL A 268 17.38 6.15 -22.68
CA VAL A 268 16.55 6.86 -21.72
C VAL A 268 17.03 8.30 -21.62
N ALA A 269 16.09 9.25 -21.61
CA ALA A 269 16.34 10.64 -21.26
C ALA A 269 15.68 10.93 -19.90
N PHE A 270 16.50 11.25 -18.91
CA PHE A 270 16.04 11.60 -17.57
C PHE A 270 15.83 13.11 -17.43
N ALA A 271 14.78 13.46 -16.72
CA ALA A 271 14.56 14.78 -16.17
C ALA A 271 14.15 14.62 -14.71
N CYS A 272 14.38 15.64 -13.89
CA CYS A 272 14.00 15.59 -12.48
C CYS A 272 13.69 17.01 -11.99
N SER A 273 12.67 17.13 -11.15
CA SER A 273 12.28 18.41 -10.58
C SER A 273 13.37 18.97 -9.66
N ARG A 274 13.38 20.29 -9.48
CA ARG A 274 14.29 20.97 -8.53
C ARG A 274 14.02 20.63 -7.06
N ARG A 275 12.89 19.96 -6.76
CA ARG A 275 12.51 19.59 -5.39
C ARG A 275 13.27 18.37 -4.90
N ILE A 276 13.79 17.55 -5.81
CA ILE A 276 14.68 16.43 -5.51
C ILE A 276 16.11 16.87 -5.85
N ARG A 277 17.04 16.76 -4.90
CA ARG A 277 18.45 17.11 -5.16
C ARG A 277 19.10 16.02 -6.02
N HIS A 278 19.57 16.41 -7.20
CA HIS A 278 20.07 15.46 -8.18
C HIS A 278 21.14 16.06 -9.11
N THR A 279 21.83 15.18 -9.82
CA THR A 279 22.75 15.49 -10.91
C THR A 279 22.42 14.60 -12.11
N LEU A 280 22.26 15.20 -13.28
CA LEU A 280 22.10 14.49 -14.55
C LEU A 280 23.46 14.29 -15.22
N ALA A 281 23.62 13.18 -15.95
CA ALA A 281 24.77 13.02 -16.84
C ALA A 281 24.72 14.06 -18.00
N PRO A 282 25.87 14.43 -18.60
CA PRO A 282 25.90 15.40 -19.70
C PRO A 282 25.10 15.00 -20.96
N ASP A 283 24.72 13.74 -21.07
CA ASP A 283 23.87 13.19 -22.14
C ASP A 283 22.43 12.87 -21.66
N ALA A 284 22.08 13.29 -20.44
CA ALA A 284 20.82 13.00 -19.74
C ALA A 284 20.46 11.51 -19.63
N SER A 285 21.44 10.59 -19.80
CA SER A 285 21.18 9.14 -19.83
C SER A 285 21.14 8.47 -18.46
N SER A 286 21.54 9.18 -17.42
CA SER A 286 21.48 8.72 -16.04
C SER A 286 21.18 9.87 -15.08
N LEU A 287 20.50 9.53 -13.98
CA LEU A 287 20.10 10.45 -12.94
C LEU A 287 20.69 9.98 -11.61
N THR A 288 21.56 10.79 -11.00
CA THR A 288 22.13 10.51 -9.69
C THR A 288 21.48 11.37 -8.63
N LEU A 289 20.87 10.73 -7.62
CA LEU A 289 20.27 11.44 -6.50
C LEU A 289 21.32 11.74 -5.43
N ALA A 290 21.17 12.86 -4.73
CA ALA A 290 22.14 13.29 -3.73
C ALA A 290 22.08 12.43 -2.46
N ALA A 291 20.87 12.12 -1.97
CA ALA A 291 20.68 11.39 -0.72
C ALA A 291 19.42 10.50 -0.77
N ARG A 292 19.32 9.53 0.15
CA ARG A 292 18.13 8.64 0.25
C ARG A 292 16.94 9.38 0.85
N GLU A 293 17.23 10.37 1.68
CA GLU A 293 16.27 11.23 2.36
C GLU A 293 15.45 12.07 1.38
N ASP A 294 15.98 12.30 0.17
CA ASP A 294 15.29 13.01 -0.92
C ASP A 294 14.21 12.17 -1.61
N LEU A 295 13.95 10.93 -1.16
CA LEU A 295 12.92 10.03 -1.71
C LEU A 295 11.84 9.62 -0.68
N VAL A 296 11.97 10.07 0.56
CA VAL A 296 11.08 9.68 1.66
C VAL A 296 10.34 10.89 2.21
N ASN A 297 9.23 10.66 2.91
CA ASN A 297 8.35 11.68 3.51
C ASN A 297 7.60 12.59 2.53
N HIS A 298 7.66 12.31 1.22
CA HIS A 298 6.84 12.95 0.19
C HIS A 298 6.50 11.93 -0.89
N TRP A 299 5.51 12.26 -1.73
CA TRP A 299 5.18 11.45 -2.90
C TRP A 299 6.21 11.68 -4.00
N VAL A 300 6.83 10.61 -4.48
CA VAL A 300 7.70 10.62 -5.65
C VAL A 300 6.85 10.31 -6.87
N ILE A 301 6.60 11.31 -7.71
CA ILE A 301 5.85 11.15 -8.95
C ILE A 301 6.81 10.70 -10.03
N GLY A 302 6.60 9.50 -10.55
CA GLY A 302 7.34 8.96 -11.67
C GLY A 302 6.52 9.01 -12.94
N MET A 303 6.96 9.79 -13.92
CA MET A 303 6.39 9.82 -15.26
C MET A 303 7.31 9.02 -16.19
N THR A 304 6.74 8.09 -16.96
CA THR A 304 7.46 7.33 -17.99
C THR A 304 6.70 7.41 -19.31
N LEU A 305 7.25 8.14 -20.27
CA LEU A 305 6.69 8.24 -21.61
C LEU A 305 7.62 7.54 -22.62
N ARG A 306 7.07 7.08 -23.75
CA ARG A 306 7.84 6.53 -24.86
C ARG A 306 7.69 7.44 -26.06
N LEU A 307 8.80 8.03 -26.51
CA LEU A 307 8.89 8.79 -27.75
C LEU A 307 9.02 7.80 -28.91
N ASP A 308 7.98 7.68 -29.73
CA ASP A 308 7.93 6.76 -30.87
C ASP A 308 8.60 7.40 -32.10
N ARG A 309 9.87 7.74 -31.92
CA ARG A 309 10.77 8.25 -32.95
C ARG A 309 12.09 7.50 -32.86
N ASP A 310 12.64 7.13 -34.02
CA ASP A 310 13.94 6.48 -34.03
C ASP A 310 15.07 7.47 -33.68
N TRP A 311 16.24 6.94 -33.37
CA TRP A 311 17.37 7.71 -32.86
C TRP A 311 17.97 8.72 -33.86
N SER A 312 17.70 8.60 -35.15
CA SER A 312 18.13 9.57 -36.16
C SER A 312 17.17 10.76 -36.30
N TRP A 313 15.96 10.66 -35.74
CA TRP A 313 14.96 11.73 -35.79
C TRP A 313 15.36 12.92 -34.91
N GLU A 314 15.19 14.12 -35.47
CA GLU A 314 15.64 15.36 -34.85
C GLU A 314 14.65 16.51 -35.09
N GLY A 315 13.39 16.33 -34.74
CA GLY A 315 12.34 17.36 -34.85
C GLY A 315 12.27 18.34 -33.65
N LEU A 316 12.75 17.91 -32.48
CA LEU A 316 12.70 18.71 -31.24
C LEU A 316 13.90 19.64 -31.09
N ARG A 317 13.69 20.73 -30.34
CA ARG A 317 14.79 21.56 -29.81
C ARG A 317 15.58 20.75 -28.78
N HIS A 318 16.75 21.29 -28.40
CA HIS A 318 17.58 20.71 -27.34
C HIS A 318 16.78 20.47 -26.05
N ILE A 319 16.07 21.50 -25.57
CA ILE A 319 14.99 21.35 -24.59
C ILE A 319 13.73 20.96 -25.37
N GLY A 320 13.42 19.67 -25.37
CA GLY A 320 12.40 19.07 -26.24
C GLY A 320 11.00 19.09 -25.66
N PHE A 321 10.85 19.10 -24.33
CA PHE A 321 9.54 19.15 -23.67
C PHE A 321 9.58 20.00 -22.40
N ASP A 322 8.55 20.81 -22.20
CA ASP A 322 8.27 21.44 -20.90
C ASP A 322 7.28 20.61 -20.10
N ILE A 323 7.48 20.54 -18.79
CA ILE A 323 6.59 19.83 -17.87
C ILE A 323 6.00 20.82 -16.88
N PHE A 324 4.68 20.93 -16.91
CA PHE A 324 3.92 21.80 -16.01
C PHE A 324 3.12 20.96 -15.02
N ARG A 325 2.98 21.48 -13.79
CA ARG A 325 2.15 20.90 -12.74
C ARG A 325 1.13 21.92 -12.25
N ASP A 326 -0.10 21.46 -12.08
CA ASP A 326 -1.19 22.19 -11.41
C ASP A 326 -1.88 21.29 -10.36
N GLY A 327 -2.95 21.79 -9.75
CA GLY A 327 -3.71 21.11 -8.70
C GLY A 327 -3.43 21.64 -7.29
N THR A 328 -3.88 20.91 -6.27
CA THR A 328 -3.79 21.37 -4.87
C THR A 328 -2.36 21.37 -4.35
N ALA A 329 -1.46 20.59 -4.95
CA ALA A 329 -0.02 20.64 -4.66
C ALA A 329 0.66 21.94 -5.12
N ASN A 330 -0.06 22.81 -5.84
CA ASN A 330 0.49 24.02 -6.41
C ASN A 330 -0.52 25.17 -6.32
N PRO A 331 -0.72 25.75 -5.12
CA PRO A 331 -1.77 26.73 -4.86
C PRO A 331 -1.62 28.02 -5.67
N ASP A 332 -0.40 28.37 -6.08
CA ASP A 332 -0.09 29.57 -6.87
C ASP A 332 -0.48 29.44 -8.36
N GLY A 333 -1.10 28.32 -8.75
CA GLY A 333 -1.52 28.02 -10.11
C GLY A 333 -0.47 27.23 -10.90
N ARG A 334 -0.64 27.09 -12.21
CA ARG A 334 0.23 26.26 -13.07
C ARG A 334 1.70 26.70 -12.99
N THR A 335 2.62 25.80 -12.60
CA THR A 335 4.07 26.06 -12.57
C THR A 335 4.84 25.09 -13.45
N GLN A 336 5.95 25.54 -14.02
CA GLN A 336 6.90 24.67 -14.71
C GLN A 336 7.78 23.96 -13.67
N VAL A 337 7.72 22.63 -13.64
CA VAL A 337 8.43 21.80 -12.63
C VAL A 337 9.68 21.13 -13.19
N GLY A 338 9.80 21.01 -14.51
CA GLY A 338 10.94 20.41 -15.17
C GLY A 338 10.86 20.50 -16.69
N GLU A 339 11.88 19.96 -17.34
CA GLU A 339 12.01 19.92 -18.80
C GLU A 339 12.82 18.69 -19.22
N TRP A 340 12.49 18.08 -20.37
CA TRP A 340 13.31 17.01 -20.95
C TRP A 340 14.26 17.58 -21.99
N GLU A 341 15.56 17.42 -21.73
CA GLU A 341 16.61 17.70 -22.71
C GLU A 341 16.86 16.45 -23.58
N ILE A 342 16.66 16.60 -24.89
CA ILE A 342 16.86 15.50 -25.87
C ILE A 342 18.22 15.68 -26.54
N ILE A 343 19.24 15.14 -25.90
CA ILE A 343 20.63 15.28 -26.34
C ILE A 343 20.95 14.26 -27.44
N GLN A 344 21.53 14.72 -28.55
CA GLN A 344 21.85 13.92 -29.74
C GLN A 344 23.12 13.05 -29.58
N THR A 345 23.22 12.35 -28.44
CA THR A 345 24.32 11.44 -28.06
C THR A 345 23.73 10.14 -27.52
N ALA A 346 24.33 9.01 -27.88
CA ALA A 346 23.97 7.70 -27.34
C ALA A 346 24.90 7.32 -26.18
N SER A 347 24.33 6.85 -25.08
CA SER A 347 25.10 6.32 -23.96
C SER A 347 25.64 4.92 -24.27
N GLN A 348 26.77 4.56 -23.68
CA GLN A 348 27.38 3.24 -23.89
C GLN A 348 26.44 2.08 -23.50
N GLN A 349 25.60 2.29 -22.49
CA GLN A 349 24.61 1.31 -22.03
C GLN A 349 23.51 1.05 -23.09
N ALA A 350 23.07 2.10 -23.78
CA ALA A 350 22.06 2.01 -24.82
C ALA A 350 22.61 1.36 -26.11
N LEU A 351 23.91 1.54 -26.41
CA LEU A 351 24.54 0.98 -27.61
C LEU A 351 24.65 -0.54 -27.62
N HIS A 352 24.59 -1.19 -26.46
CA HIS A 352 24.65 -2.64 -26.39
C HIS A 352 23.30 -3.27 -26.73
N ASP A 353 23.18 -3.95 -27.88
CA ASP A 353 21.91 -4.48 -28.40
C ASP A 353 20.84 -3.38 -28.54
N ALA A 354 21.24 -2.32 -29.26
CA ALA A 354 20.53 -1.05 -29.32
C ALA A 354 19.16 -1.15 -30.01
N LYS A 355 18.11 -0.83 -29.25
CA LYS A 355 16.73 -0.66 -29.72
C LYS A 355 16.52 0.77 -30.22
N ARG A 356 16.85 0.99 -31.49
CA ARG A 356 16.89 2.33 -32.11
C ARG A 356 15.54 2.94 -32.46
N THR A 357 14.44 2.20 -32.31
CA THR A 357 13.10 2.60 -32.79
C THR A 357 12.36 3.55 -31.86
N TYR A 358 12.83 3.75 -30.63
CA TYR A 358 12.19 4.65 -29.67
C TYR A 358 13.21 5.23 -28.69
N THR A 359 12.81 6.29 -27.99
CA THR A 359 13.51 6.82 -26.82
C THR A 359 12.55 6.86 -25.63
N ARG A 360 13.00 6.39 -24.47
CA ARG A 360 12.19 6.42 -23.25
C ARG A 360 12.46 7.70 -22.47
N LEU A 361 11.40 8.39 -22.06
CA LEU A 361 11.48 9.62 -21.28
C LEU A 361 11.07 9.30 -19.84
N VAL A 362 11.90 9.65 -18.87
CA VAL A 362 11.58 9.46 -17.45
C VAL A 362 11.72 10.78 -16.72
N PHE A 363 10.69 11.15 -15.96
CA PHE A 363 10.69 12.35 -15.13
C PHE A 363 10.32 12.01 -13.69
N LEU A 364 11.06 12.57 -12.74
CA LEU A 364 10.78 12.45 -11.30
C LEU A 364 10.41 13.82 -10.70
N ASP A 365 9.37 13.85 -9.90
CA ASP A 365 8.98 15.02 -9.11
C ASP A 365 8.69 14.63 -7.65
N ALA A 366 8.79 15.60 -6.75
CA ALA A 366 8.45 15.44 -5.34
C ALA A 366 7.22 16.31 -4.99
N VAL A 367 6.22 15.66 -4.41
CA VAL A 367 4.98 16.28 -3.97
C VAL A 367 4.80 16.06 -2.48
N ASP A 368 4.90 17.15 -1.73
CA ASP A 368 4.71 17.11 -0.28
C ASP A 368 3.24 16.84 0.09
N PRO A 369 2.98 16.14 1.20
CA PRO A 369 1.63 16.02 1.77
C PRO A 369 1.01 17.41 1.99
N GLN A 370 -0.27 17.54 1.68
CA GLN A 370 -1.01 18.80 1.85
C GLN A 370 -1.90 18.76 3.09
N PHE A 371 -2.25 19.95 3.57
CA PHE A 371 -3.18 20.14 4.68
C PHE A 371 -4.28 21.11 4.25
N THR A 372 -5.52 20.81 4.65
CA THR A 372 -6.65 21.73 4.48
C THR A 372 -6.49 22.91 5.43
N THR A 373 -6.74 24.12 4.92
CA THR A 373 -6.79 25.36 5.69
C THR A 373 -8.24 25.72 5.99
N HIS A 374 -9.01 24.79 6.58
CA HIS A 374 -10.41 25.07 6.93
C HIS A 374 -10.56 26.11 8.06
N ALA A 375 -9.46 26.44 8.76
CA ALA A 375 -9.37 27.58 9.67
C ALA A 375 -7.91 28.08 9.78
N PRO A 376 -7.65 29.37 10.06
CA PRO A 376 -6.30 29.94 10.14
C PRO A 376 -5.40 29.32 11.23
N THR A 377 -5.96 28.51 12.14
CA THR A 377 -5.24 27.90 13.28
C THR A 377 -5.22 26.37 13.28
N GLN A 378 -5.95 25.69 12.38
CA GLN A 378 -6.03 24.22 12.33
C GLN A 378 -5.81 23.72 10.91
N HIS A 379 -4.78 22.88 10.76
CA HIS A 379 -4.36 22.28 9.50
C HIS A 379 -4.57 20.78 9.61
N PHE A 380 -5.54 20.24 8.86
CA PHE A 380 -5.84 18.80 8.84
C PHE A 380 -5.31 18.17 7.55
N PRO A 381 -4.79 16.93 7.57
CA PRO A 381 -4.28 16.30 6.35
C PRO A 381 -5.33 16.27 5.24
N ALA A 382 -4.91 16.54 4.01
CA ALA A 382 -5.78 16.61 2.84
C ALA A 382 -5.34 15.65 1.74
N LEU A 383 -6.29 15.25 0.90
CA LEU A 383 -5.97 14.62 -0.38
C LEU A 383 -5.18 15.60 -1.26
N VAL A 384 -4.25 15.06 -2.04
CA VAL A 384 -3.45 15.86 -2.97
C VAL A 384 -3.86 15.52 -4.39
N ASP A 385 -4.41 16.49 -5.11
CA ASP A 385 -4.69 16.37 -6.54
C ASP A 385 -3.53 17.02 -7.30
N VAL A 386 -2.94 16.28 -8.24
CA VAL A 386 -1.88 16.76 -9.12
C VAL A 386 -2.21 16.44 -10.56
N ASN A 387 -2.09 17.43 -11.45
CA ASN A 387 -2.15 17.17 -12.89
C ASN A 387 -0.90 17.71 -13.58
N TYR A 388 -0.39 16.91 -14.50
CA TYR A 388 0.80 17.21 -15.29
C TYR A 388 0.43 17.40 -16.75
N THR A 389 0.94 18.49 -17.33
CA THR A 389 0.84 18.78 -18.77
C THR A 389 2.24 18.77 -19.36
N VAL A 390 2.44 18.02 -20.45
CA VAL A 390 3.72 17.92 -21.15
C VAL A 390 3.57 18.57 -22.53
N GLU A 391 4.36 19.59 -22.81
CA GLU A 391 4.28 20.37 -24.04
C GLU A 391 5.56 20.19 -24.87
N PRO A 392 5.48 19.68 -26.11
CA PRO A 392 6.64 19.53 -26.99
C PRO A 392 7.12 20.88 -27.54
N ARG A 393 8.45 21.02 -27.69
CA ARG A 393 9.10 22.17 -28.29
C ARG A 393 9.83 21.78 -29.58
N PHE A 394 9.18 22.02 -30.71
CA PHE A 394 9.75 21.74 -32.03
C PHE A 394 10.77 22.79 -32.47
N ARG A 395 11.75 22.39 -33.29
CA ARG A 395 12.68 23.33 -33.95
C ARG A 395 11.91 24.30 -34.85
N ARG A 396 11.01 23.73 -35.64
CA ARG A 396 10.03 24.41 -36.48
C ARG A 396 8.68 23.75 -36.25
N GLU A 397 7.65 24.54 -36.03
CA GLU A 397 6.32 23.98 -35.81
C GLU A 397 5.82 23.26 -37.07
N PRO A 398 5.30 22.02 -36.93
CA PRO A 398 4.79 21.25 -38.05
C PRO A 398 3.50 21.87 -38.57
N VAL A 399 3.49 22.24 -39.86
CA VAL A 399 2.37 22.96 -40.49
C VAL A 399 1.08 22.12 -40.50
N GLY A 400 1.19 20.80 -40.64
CA GLY A 400 0.05 19.89 -40.59
C GLY A 400 -0.37 19.47 -39.17
N GLY A 401 0.26 20.03 -38.14
CA GLY A 401 -0.08 19.84 -36.72
C GLY A 401 0.61 18.66 -36.03
N PHE A 402 0.38 18.58 -34.72
CA PHE A 402 0.84 17.54 -33.80
C PHE A 402 -0.27 17.23 -32.79
N ASP A 403 -0.18 16.08 -32.12
CA ASP A 403 -1.16 15.68 -31.10
C ASP A 403 -0.71 16.18 -29.73
N ALA A 404 -1.54 16.98 -29.05
CA ALA A 404 -1.29 17.37 -27.68
C ALA A 404 -1.44 16.16 -26.74
N LEU A 405 -0.54 16.02 -25.77
CA LEU A 405 -0.65 14.96 -24.77
C LEU A 405 -1.80 15.29 -23.81
N ALA A 406 -2.68 14.31 -23.55
CA ALA A 406 -3.71 14.45 -22.54
C ALA A 406 -3.08 14.70 -21.14
N PRO A 407 -3.67 15.58 -20.31
CA PRO A 407 -3.17 15.81 -18.96
C PRO A 407 -3.13 14.54 -18.13
N LEU A 408 -2.01 14.30 -17.45
CA LEU A 408 -1.79 13.14 -16.60
C LEU A 408 -2.16 13.50 -15.17
N SER A 409 -3.26 12.94 -14.66
CA SER A 409 -3.87 13.34 -13.40
C SER A 409 -3.77 12.24 -12.34
N LEU A 410 -3.46 12.62 -11.10
CA LEU A 410 -3.39 11.72 -9.94
C LEU A 410 -4.07 12.36 -8.73
N ARG A 411 -4.81 11.53 -7.99
CA ARG A 411 -5.31 11.85 -6.66
C ARG A 411 -4.56 11.00 -5.65
N LEU A 412 -3.94 11.63 -4.66
CA LEU A 412 -3.02 10.97 -3.72
C LEU A 412 -3.67 10.89 -2.32
N PRO A 413 -3.56 9.72 -1.64
CA PRO A 413 -4.07 9.57 -0.29
C PRO A 413 -3.26 10.35 0.74
N VAL A 414 -3.89 10.59 1.88
CA VAL A 414 -3.25 11.13 3.08
C VAL A 414 -2.18 10.16 3.58
N THR A 415 -1.00 10.71 3.89
CA THR A 415 0.17 9.96 4.39
C THR A 415 0.57 10.38 5.81
N THR A 416 -0.11 11.37 6.39
CA THR A 416 0.16 11.88 7.73
C THR A 416 -0.88 11.33 8.70
N PRO A 417 -0.50 10.61 9.75
CA PRO A 417 -1.46 10.08 10.72
C PRO A 417 -2.05 11.18 11.62
N PRO A 418 -3.23 10.95 12.20
CA PRO A 418 -3.83 11.89 13.16
C PRO A 418 -2.91 12.22 14.32
N ALA A 419 -2.76 13.51 14.62
CA ALA A 419 -1.90 13.98 15.70
C ALA A 419 -2.56 13.85 17.09
N GLN A 420 -3.90 13.88 17.14
CA GLN A 420 -4.66 13.78 18.39
C GLN A 420 -4.51 12.39 19.02
N VAL A 421 -4.22 12.39 20.32
CA VAL A 421 -4.21 11.17 21.13
C VAL A 421 -5.48 11.13 21.97
N PRO A 422 -6.25 10.02 21.97
CA PRO A 422 -7.42 9.91 22.82
C PRO A 422 -7.04 10.09 24.30
N LYS A 423 -7.92 10.71 25.08
CA LYS A 423 -7.77 10.84 26.53
C LYS A 423 -9.09 10.50 27.22
N ILE A 424 -9.07 9.44 28.03
CA ILE A 424 -10.25 8.98 28.78
C ILE A 424 -10.42 9.86 30.03
N VAL A 425 -11.63 10.37 30.24
CA VAL A 425 -12.04 11.16 31.41
C VAL A 425 -12.81 10.28 32.39
N ALA A 426 -13.75 9.51 31.89
CA ALA A 426 -14.59 8.63 32.69
C ALA A 426 -14.96 7.36 31.93
N ALA A 427 -15.48 6.39 32.67
CA ALA A 427 -16.05 5.15 32.14
C ALA A 427 -17.30 4.81 32.93
N GLY A 428 -18.24 4.13 32.30
CA GLY A 428 -19.47 3.70 32.98
C GLY A 428 -20.26 2.66 32.20
N LEU A 429 -21.40 2.29 32.77
CA LEU A 429 -22.31 1.32 32.19
C LEU A 429 -23.57 2.04 31.68
N ALA A 430 -23.89 1.85 30.41
CA ALA A 430 -25.17 2.20 29.84
C ALA A 430 -26.11 1.02 30.04
N LEU A 431 -27.31 1.29 30.57
CA LEU A 431 -28.30 0.28 30.89
C LEU A 431 -29.57 0.56 30.07
N SER A 432 -30.18 -0.48 29.48
CA SER A 432 -31.50 -0.35 28.83
C SER A 432 -32.58 0.10 29.82
N LYS A 433 -33.76 0.48 29.33
CA LYS A 433 -34.90 0.80 30.19
C LYS A 433 -35.19 -0.36 31.17
N TYR A 434 -35.59 0.00 32.39
CA TYR A 434 -36.05 -0.97 33.38
C TYR A 434 -37.49 -1.36 33.10
N GLU A 435 -37.76 -2.66 33.01
CA GLU A 435 -39.07 -3.22 32.69
C GLU A 435 -39.45 -4.27 33.73
N ARG A 436 -40.70 -4.22 34.20
CA ARG A 436 -41.27 -5.10 35.23
C ARG A 436 -42.69 -5.52 34.84
N SER A 437 -43.13 -6.66 35.36
CA SER A 437 -44.52 -7.10 35.24
C SER A 437 -45.48 -6.16 35.98
N ALA A 438 -46.77 -6.17 35.59
CA ALA A 438 -47.78 -5.30 36.18
C ALA A 438 -48.00 -5.54 37.69
N ASP A 439 -47.86 -6.79 38.12
CA ASP A 439 -47.92 -7.22 39.52
C ASP A 439 -46.58 -7.06 40.27
N TYR A 440 -45.53 -6.59 39.60
CA TYR A 440 -44.17 -6.50 40.12
C TYR A 440 -43.56 -7.83 40.61
N ALA A 441 -44.05 -8.96 40.12
CA ALA A 441 -43.50 -10.29 40.45
C ALA A 441 -42.21 -10.62 39.68
N THR A 442 -42.01 -10.03 38.48
CA THR A 442 -40.82 -10.26 37.65
C THR A 442 -40.26 -8.99 37.04
N THR A 443 -38.99 -9.04 36.63
CA THR A 443 -38.32 -7.97 35.88
C THR A 443 -37.54 -8.54 34.70
N GLU A 444 -37.37 -7.77 33.63
CA GLU A 444 -36.56 -8.20 32.49
C GLU A 444 -35.06 -7.93 32.71
N PRO A 445 -34.16 -8.81 32.21
CA PRO A 445 -32.73 -8.53 32.15
C PRO A 445 -32.43 -7.26 31.34
N ARG A 446 -31.72 -6.31 31.95
CA ARG A 446 -31.30 -5.09 31.25
C ARG A 446 -30.13 -5.39 30.33
N ARG A 447 -30.15 -4.83 29.12
CA ARG A 447 -28.96 -4.79 28.24
C ARG A 447 -27.96 -3.80 28.81
N ARG A 448 -26.70 -4.18 28.85
CA ARG A 448 -25.62 -3.42 29.50
C ARG A 448 -24.48 -3.28 28.52
N ILE A 449 -23.97 -2.05 28.38
CA ILE A 449 -22.85 -1.74 27.48
C ILE A 449 -21.87 -0.87 28.25
N LEU A 450 -20.58 -1.18 28.13
CA LEU A 450 -19.50 -0.31 28.61
C LEU A 450 -19.38 0.91 27.70
N TRP A 451 -19.30 2.10 28.29
CA TRP A 451 -18.95 3.32 27.56
C TRP A 451 -17.72 3.98 28.16
N LEU A 452 -17.00 4.70 27.31
CA LEU A 452 -15.90 5.60 27.69
C LEU A 452 -16.26 7.04 27.32
N GLU A 453 -15.94 7.98 28.20
CA GLU A 453 -15.99 9.42 27.95
C GLU A 453 -14.58 9.90 27.63
N PHE A 454 -14.41 10.55 26.48
CA PHE A 454 -13.18 11.24 26.11
C PHE A 454 -13.25 12.73 26.46
N ASP A 455 -12.10 13.38 26.60
CA ASP A 455 -12.03 14.81 26.92
C ASP A 455 -12.59 15.72 25.82
N ARG A 456 -12.54 15.27 24.56
CA ARG A 456 -13.15 15.92 23.40
C ARG A 456 -13.40 14.94 22.25
N PRO A 457 -14.28 15.25 21.28
CA PRO A 457 -14.40 14.48 20.03
C PRO A 457 -13.10 14.53 19.20
N PRO A 458 -12.98 13.71 18.15
CA PRO A 458 -11.93 13.88 17.13
C PRO A 458 -11.90 15.32 16.59
N ASP A 459 -10.72 15.90 16.48
CA ASP A 459 -10.50 17.28 16.04
C ASP A 459 -10.78 17.42 14.53
N ASP A 460 -10.39 16.43 13.72
CA ASP A 460 -10.68 16.35 12.29
C ASP A 460 -12.06 15.68 12.08
N PRO A 461 -12.99 16.29 11.33
CA PRO A 461 -14.29 15.68 11.03
C PRO A 461 -14.21 14.37 10.22
N ASN A 462 -13.07 14.09 9.57
CA ASN A 462 -12.83 12.84 8.87
C ASN A 462 -12.27 11.73 9.78
N ASP A 463 -11.99 12.03 11.05
CA ASP A 463 -11.44 11.09 12.01
C ASP A 463 -12.50 10.46 12.91
N ALA A 464 -12.17 9.27 13.42
CA ALA A 464 -12.95 8.57 14.43
C ALA A 464 -12.04 7.97 15.50
N TYR A 465 -12.61 7.65 16.67
CA TYR A 465 -11.92 6.83 17.65
C TYR A 465 -12.03 5.35 17.31
N PHE A 466 -10.92 4.64 17.40
CA PHE A 466 -10.81 3.22 17.16
C PHE A 466 -10.32 2.49 18.41
N ILE A 467 -10.71 1.23 18.52
CA ILE A 467 -10.29 0.34 19.60
C ILE A 467 -9.85 -1.02 19.04
N ARG A 468 -8.84 -1.62 19.69
CA ARG A 468 -8.56 -3.05 19.55
C ARG A 468 -8.18 -3.66 20.89
N MET A 469 -8.51 -4.93 21.06
CA MET A 469 -8.08 -5.72 22.22
C MET A 469 -6.63 -6.17 22.03
N LEU A 470 -5.80 -5.95 23.06
CA LEU A 470 -4.41 -6.41 23.10
C LEU A 470 -4.25 -7.70 23.92
N GLY A 471 -5.07 -7.86 24.96
CA GLY A 471 -4.93 -9.00 25.85
C GLY A 471 -6.08 -9.13 26.83
N TYR A 472 -6.13 -10.30 27.46
CA TYR A 472 -7.12 -10.68 28.45
C TYR A 472 -6.41 -11.32 29.66
N ALA A 473 -6.91 -11.02 30.85
CA ALA A 473 -6.50 -11.65 32.10
C ALA A 473 -7.73 -12.01 32.94
N ALA A 474 -7.66 -13.13 33.66
CA ALA A 474 -8.69 -13.46 34.65
C ALA A 474 -8.66 -12.45 35.81
N ASP A 475 -9.83 -12.10 36.36
CA ASP A 475 -9.89 -11.22 37.54
C ASP A 475 -9.19 -11.90 38.73
N PRO A 476 -8.12 -11.29 39.28
CA PRO A 476 -7.45 -11.81 40.46
C PRO A 476 -8.39 -12.00 41.65
N LEU A 477 -9.44 -11.18 41.81
CA LEU A 477 -10.35 -11.33 42.95
C LEU A 477 -11.14 -12.64 42.90
N LEU A 478 -11.42 -13.14 41.68
CA LEU A 478 -12.18 -14.37 41.45
C LEU A 478 -11.27 -15.60 41.27
N SER A 479 -10.06 -15.42 40.74
CA SER A 479 -9.15 -16.52 40.42
C SER A 479 -8.39 -17.08 41.63
N ASP A 480 -7.84 -18.28 41.50
CA ASP A 480 -7.07 -18.95 42.55
C ASP A 480 -5.60 -18.53 42.65
N HIS A 481 -5.20 -17.49 41.90
CA HIS A 481 -3.87 -16.86 41.89
C HIS A 481 -2.70 -17.80 41.51
N ARG A 482 -2.92 -18.78 40.64
CA ARG A 482 -1.81 -19.59 40.08
C ARG A 482 -0.80 -18.71 39.33
N VAL A 483 0.45 -19.15 39.28
CA VAL A 483 1.55 -18.44 38.60
C VAL A 483 1.19 -18.09 37.14
N GLU A 484 0.48 -18.97 36.44
CA GLU A 484 0.00 -18.75 35.06
C GLU A 484 -0.91 -17.51 34.94
N THR A 485 -1.70 -17.20 35.97
CA THR A 485 -2.60 -16.02 35.99
C THR A 485 -1.86 -14.70 36.24
N LEU A 486 -0.58 -14.76 36.64
CA LEU A 486 0.26 -13.59 36.94
C LEU A 486 1.18 -13.20 35.78
N VAL A 487 1.26 -14.02 34.73
CA VAL A 487 2.08 -13.74 33.54
C VAL A 487 1.29 -12.84 32.59
N PRO A 488 1.79 -11.64 32.25
CA PRO A 488 1.13 -10.77 31.28
C PRO A 488 1.05 -11.44 29.90
N PRO A 489 -0.08 -11.34 29.19
CA PRO A 489 -0.19 -11.85 27.83
C PRO A 489 0.74 -11.09 26.88
N GLU A 490 1.25 -11.79 25.86
CA GLU A 490 2.01 -11.15 24.77
C GLU A 490 1.05 -10.31 23.92
N GLU A 491 1.39 -9.03 23.73
CA GLU A 491 0.55 -8.09 23.00
C GLU A 491 0.84 -8.16 21.49
N PRO A 492 -0.16 -8.43 20.64
CA PRO A 492 0.04 -8.53 19.20
C PRO A 492 0.38 -7.17 18.58
N SER A 493 1.27 -7.18 17.57
CA SER A 493 1.55 -6.00 16.75
C SER A 493 0.31 -5.54 15.98
N LEU A 494 0.30 -4.29 15.53
CA LEU A 494 -0.80 -3.75 14.72
C LEU A 494 -0.78 -4.39 13.33
N GLY A 495 -1.86 -5.09 12.98
CA GLY A 495 -2.01 -5.81 11.72
C GLY A 495 -2.31 -4.91 10.52
N ILE A 496 -1.44 -3.93 10.25
CA ILE A 496 -1.50 -3.07 9.07
C ILE A 496 -0.38 -3.44 8.09
N ASP A 497 -0.63 -3.25 6.80
CA ASP A 497 0.40 -3.44 5.77
C ASP A 497 1.59 -2.53 6.05
N ALA A 498 2.80 -3.08 5.98
CA ALA A 498 4.03 -2.33 6.18
C ALA A 498 4.22 -1.24 5.11
N GLU A 499 3.59 -1.34 3.94
CA GLU A 499 3.64 -0.37 2.84
C GLU A 499 5.07 0.09 2.52
N ILE A 500 5.96 -0.88 2.31
CA ILE A 500 7.38 -0.60 1.99
C ILE A 500 7.49 0.26 0.73
N VAL A 501 6.65 -0.01 -0.27
CA VAL A 501 6.28 0.89 -1.36
C VAL A 501 4.77 0.94 -1.45
N ARG A 502 4.21 2.14 -1.48
CA ARG A 502 2.81 2.35 -1.87
C ARG A 502 2.78 3.04 -3.23
N SER A 503 2.14 2.41 -4.20
CA SER A 503 2.01 2.93 -5.57
C SER A 503 0.57 3.33 -5.85
N ILE A 504 0.37 4.52 -6.43
CA ILE A 504 -0.92 5.03 -6.85
C ILE A 504 -0.90 5.30 -8.35
N SER A 505 -1.90 4.78 -9.05
CA SER A 505 -2.10 4.99 -10.49
C SER A 505 -3.36 5.84 -10.76
N PRO A 506 -3.47 6.45 -11.95
CA PRO A 506 -4.66 7.23 -12.32
C PRO A 506 -5.95 6.40 -12.21
N GLY A 507 -7.01 7.01 -11.70
CA GLY A 507 -8.33 6.38 -11.54
C GLY A 507 -8.47 5.40 -10.36
N GLN A 508 -7.44 5.23 -9.53
CA GLN A 508 -7.53 4.38 -8.34
C GLN A 508 -8.48 4.97 -7.29
N SER A 509 -9.37 4.12 -6.75
CA SER A 509 -10.31 4.49 -5.67
C SER A 509 -9.72 4.25 -4.28
N ASP A 510 -10.40 4.78 -3.26
CA ASP A 510 -10.09 4.47 -1.86
C ASP A 510 -10.21 2.97 -1.60
N ASP A 511 -9.13 2.37 -1.12
CA ASP A 511 -9.00 0.95 -0.82
C ASP A 511 -9.16 0.63 0.67
N ASN A 512 -9.51 1.62 1.49
CA ASN A 512 -9.69 1.48 2.95
C ASN A 512 -8.48 0.83 3.62
N ALA A 513 -7.27 1.15 3.15
CA ALA A 513 -6.04 0.52 3.59
C ALA A 513 -5.88 0.60 5.13
N GLY A 514 -5.70 -0.57 5.76
CA GLY A 514 -5.54 -0.70 7.21
C GLY A 514 -6.80 -0.54 8.06
N LEU A 515 -7.96 -0.21 7.47
CA LEU A 515 -9.18 0.11 8.23
C LEU A 515 -9.65 -1.05 9.12
N SER A 516 -9.54 -2.29 8.66
CA SER A 516 -9.96 -3.48 9.41
C SER A 516 -9.03 -3.86 10.57
N ALA A 517 -7.90 -3.17 10.77
CA ALA A 517 -6.96 -3.50 11.84
C ALA A 517 -7.46 -3.09 13.23
N MET A 518 -8.44 -2.18 13.30
CA MET A 518 -9.11 -1.74 14.54
C MET A 518 -10.61 -1.56 14.30
N ILE A 519 -11.39 -1.54 15.38
CA ILE A 519 -12.85 -1.38 15.33
C ILE A 519 -13.19 0.09 15.62
N PRO A 520 -13.95 0.79 14.75
CA PRO A 520 -14.41 2.15 15.04
C PRO A 520 -15.42 2.14 16.20
N LEU A 521 -15.27 3.09 17.12
CA LEU A 521 -16.19 3.28 18.23
C LEU A 521 -17.45 4.01 17.77
N THR A 522 -18.60 3.64 18.32
CA THR A 522 -19.87 4.31 18.03
C THR A 522 -20.08 5.49 19.00
N PRO A 523 -20.19 6.74 18.50
CA PRO A 523 -20.46 7.90 19.34
C PRO A 523 -21.90 7.86 19.88
N GLY A 524 -22.08 8.32 21.11
CA GLY A 524 -23.37 8.65 21.69
C GLY A 524 -23.79 10.09 21.41
N ASN A 525 -24.93 10.51 21.96
CA ASN A 525 -25.58 11.79 21.63
C ASN A 525 -24.80 13.04 22.06
N THR A 526 -23.84 12.93 22.99
CA THR A 526 -23.11 14.08 23.52
C THR A 526 -21.80 14.36 22.76
N GLY A 527 -21.41 13.52 21.80
CA GLY A 527 -20.15 13.63 21.05
C GLY A 527 -18.88 13.20 21.79
N VAL A 528 -18.94 12.99 23.11
CA VAL A 528 -17.79 12.60 23.96
C VAL A 528 -17.91 11.21 24.57
N HIS A 529 -19.13 10.66 24.66
CA HIS A 529 -19.37 9.30 25.14
C HIS A 529 -19.36 8.31 23.96
N TYR A 530 -18.65 7.21 24.09
CA TYR A 530 -18.53 6.18 23.05
C TYR A 530 -18.78 4.80 23.64
N SER A 531 -19.59 3.99 22.96
CA SER A 531 -19.85 2.61 23.38
C SER A 531 -18.70 1.69 22.96
N ILE A 532 -18.26 0.84 23.87
CA ILE A 532 -17.21 -0.14 23.62
C ILE A 532 -17.86 -1.45 23.16
N PRO A 533 -17.53 -1.96 21.96
CA PRO A 533 -18.04 -3.23 21.50
C PRO A 533 -17.48 -4.38 22.33
N VAL A 534 -18.23 -5.48 22.42
CA VAL A 534 -17.73 -6.74 22.98
C VAL A 534 -16.57 -7.24 22.09
N PRO A 535 -15.48 -7.76 22.68
CA PRO A 535 -14.37 -8.30 21.93
C PRO A 535 -14.79 -9.31 20.85
N PRO A 536 -14.16 -9.28 19.66
CA PRO A 536 -14.40 -10.28 18.63
C PRO A 536 -14.24 -11.71 19.16
N GLY A 537 -15.19 -12.59 18.81
CA GLY A 537 -15.18 -13.98 19.25
C GLY A 537 -15.71 -14.22 20.67
N MET A 538 -16.12 -13.19 21.39
CA MET A 538 -16.75 -13.30 22.71
C MET A 538 -18.24 -12.92 22.66
N THR A 539 -18.97 -13.31 23.70
CA THR A 539 -20.39 -12.95 23.87
C THR A 539 -20.60 -12.15 25.15
N PRO A 540 -21.62 -11.27 25.24
CA PRO A 540 -21.92 -10.50 26.44
C PRO A 540 -22.20 -11.36 27.70
N GLU A 541 -22.60 -12.62 27.52
CA GLU A 541 -22.93 -13.54 28.61
C GLU A 541 -21.84 -14.60 28.87
N GLY A 542 -20.69 -14.49 28.18
CA GLY A 542 -19.55 -15.40 28.35
C GLY A 542 -18.80 -15.18 29.67
N ALA A 543 -18.18 -16.23 30.21
CA ALA A 543 -17.44 -16.16 31.48
C ALA A 543 -16.21 -15.24 31.41
N GLU A 544 -15.69 -14.97 30.21
CA GLU A 544 -14.61 -14.01 29.95
C GLU A 544 -15.02 -12.58 30.35
N MET A 545 -16.31 -12.25 30.38
CA MET A 545 -16.78 -10.92 30.79
C MET A 545 -16.56 -10.64 32.29
N PHE A 546 -16.21 -11.66 33.09
CA PHE A 546 -15.74 -11.45 34.48
C PHE A 546 -14.29 -10.98 34.57
N GLY A 547 -13.49 -11.19 33.52
CA GLY A 547 -12.07 -10.84 33.51
C GLY A 547 -11.79 -9.38 33.19
N LEU A 548 -10.51 -9.11 32.97
CA LEU A 548 -9.95 -7.80 32.71
C LEU A 548 -9.32 -7.77 31.32
N PHE A 549 -9.64 -6.72 30.57
CA PHE A 549 -9.18 -6.52 29.21
C PHE A 549 -8.14 -5.41 29.14
N THR A 550 -7.18 -5.58 28.23
CA THR A 550 -6.25 -4.53 27.82
C THR A 550 -6.64 -4.08 26.43
N TYR A 551 -6.90 -2.79 26.27
CA TYR A 551 -7.24 -2.16 25.00
C TYR A 551 -6.19 -1.17 24.56
N GLU A 552 -6.08 -1.03 23.24
CA GLU A 552 -5.41 0.05 22.57
C GLU A 552 -6.45 0.90 21.86
N LEU A 553 -6.45 2.20 22.16
CA LEU A 553 -7.31 3.18 21.53
C LEU A 553 -6.47 4.14 20.70
N ARG A 554 -6.97 4.52 19.52
CA ARG A 554 -6.30 5.46 18.62
C ARG A 554 -7.33 6.37 17.97
N THR A 555 -6.95 7.59 17.66
CA THR A 555 -7.65 8.42 16.66
C THR A 555 -7.20 7.92 15.28
N GLY A 556 -8.11 7.78 14.33
CA GLY A 556 -7.81 7.27 12.99
C GLY A 556 -8.66 7.90 11.90
N HIS A 557 -8.13 7.95 10.69
CA HIS A 557 -8.86 8.42 9.50
C HIS A 557 -9.97 7.44 9.13
N MET A 558 -11.21 7.92 9.00
CA MET A 558 -12.38 7.13 8.62
C MET A 558 -13.07 7.68 7.35
N GLY A 559 -13.23 9.00 7.26
CA GLY A 559 -13.92 9.69 6.17
C GLY A 559 -13.03 10.14 5.02
N ILE A 560 -11.72 9.82 5.06
CA ILE A 560 -10.73 10.26 4.07
C ILE A 560 -9.84 9.09 3.63
N TRP A 561 -9.46 9.10 2.35
CA TRP A 561 -8.54 8.13 1.78
C TRP A 561 -7.13 8.36 2.32
N SER A 562 -6.60 7.37 3.03
CA SER A 562 -5.26 7.39 3.61
C SER A 562 -4.50 6.11 3.28
N THR A 563 -3.17 6.17 3.38
CA THR A 563 -2.34 4.97 3.41
C THR A 563 -2.59 4.18 4.70
N ALA A 564 -2.28 2.89 4.73
CA ALA A 564 -2.45 2.04 5.91
C ALA A 564 -1.62 2.56 7.09
N GLN A 565 -0.43 3.10 6.81
CA GLN A 565 0.49 3.61 7.83
C GLN A 565 0.11 5.00 8.34
N ALA A 566 -0.67 5.76 7.58
CA ALA A 566 -1.28 7.00 8.04
C ALA A 566 -2.62 6.77 8.74
N ARG A 567 -3.21 5.56 8.68
CA ARG A 567 -4.58 5.30 9.13
C ARG A 567 -4.80 5.64 10.61
N PHE A 568 -3.85 5.30 11.48
CA PHE A 568 -4.02 5.44 12.93
C PHE A 568 -2.91 6.28 13.56
N GLY A 569 -3.31 7.19 14.44
CA GLY A 569 -2.43 8.03 15.24
C GLY A 569 -1.71 7.26 16.36
N ARG A 570 -1.26 8.00 17.37
CA ARG A 570 -0.52 7.43 18.50
C ARG A 570 -1.45 6.59 19.41
N PRO A 571 -0.94 5.47 19.97
CA PRO A 571 -1.73 4.60 20.83
C PRO A 571 -1.93 5.17 22.25
N LEU A 572 -3.15 5.07 22.74
CA LEU A 572 -3.49 5.08 24.17
C LEU A 572 -3.72 3.63 24.63
N ARG A 573 -2.83 3.10 25.47
CA ARG A 573 -2.99 1.77 26.07
C ARG A 573 -3.72 1.88 27.42
N THR A 574 -4.81 1.14 27.57
CA THR A 574 -5.62 1.09 28.81
C THR A 574 -5.75 -0.35 29.29
N THR A 575 -5.34 -0.61 30.53
CA THR A 575 -5.37 -1.95 31.16
C THR A 575 -6.45 -2.04 32.23
N GLY A 576 -6.93 -3.24 32.52
CA GLY A 576 -7.87 -3.45 33.61
C GLY A 576 -9.31 -3.03 33.28
N VAL A 577 -9.65 -2.98 31.99
CA VAL A 577 -10.99 -2.61 31.54
C VAL A 577 -11.93 -3.80 31.78
N GLN A 578 -12.99 -3.59 32.53
CA GLN A 578 -13.99 -4.63 32.82
C GLN A 578 -15.26 -4.36 32.02
N HIS A 579 -15.71 -5.37 31.27
CA HIS A 579 -17.00 -5.34 30.61
C HIS A 579 -18.13 -5.64 31.61
N PRO A 580 -19.40 -5.33 31.29
CA PRO A 580 -20.51 -5.67 32.18
C PRO A 580 -20.51 -7.19 32.46
N ALA A 581 -20.51 -7.56 33.74
CA ALA A 581 -20.52 -8.97 34.15
C ALA A 581 -21.77 -9.70 33.60
N PRO A 582 -21.69 -10.99 33.21
CA PRO A 582 -22.83 -11.76 32.72
C PRO A 582 -24.02 -11.72 33.68
N THR A 583 -25.23 -11.80 33.12
CA THR A 583 -26.49 -11.74 33.88
C THR A 583 -26.53 -12.89 34.89
N LEU A 584 -26.83 -12.57 36.16
CA LEU A 584 -27.01 -13.59 37.18
C LEU A 584 -28.38 -14.23 36.99
N LEU A 585 -28.41 -15.55 36.79
CA LEU A 585 -29.67 -16.29 36.72
C LEU A 585 -30.03 -16.80 38.11
N CYS A 586 -31.28 -16.59 38.49
CA CYS A 586 -31.84 -17.08 39.75
C CYS A 586 -33.00 -18.01 39.43
N THR A 587 -32.93 -19.24 39.91
CA THR A 587 -34.05 -20.20 39.82
C THR A 587 -34.63 -20.40 41.20
N ALA A 588 -35.94 -20.35 41.30
CA ALA A 588 -36.68 -20.60 42.52
C ALA A 588 -37.70 -21.70 42.28
N ASP A 589 -37.77 -22.63 43.22
CA ASP A 589 -38.74 -23.71 43.24
C ASP A 589 -39.44 -23.73 44.59
N ARG A 590 -40.72 -24.13 44.62
CA ARG A 590 -41.54 -24.14 45.83
C ARG A 590 -42.30 -25.46 45.91
N ASP A 591 -42.12 -26.17 47.02
CA ASP A 591 -42.93 -27.32 47.38
C ASP A 591 -43.73 -27.04 48.68
N THR A 592 -44.49 -28.03 49.15
CA THR A 592 -45.33 -27.90 50.35
C THR A 592 -44.54 -27.72 51.65
N LYS A 593 -43.23 -27.96 51.64
CA LYS A 593 -42.35 -27.94 52.81
C LYS A 593 -41.37 -26.77 52.77
N LEU A 594 -40.85 -26.42 51.59
CA LEU A 594 -39.76 -25.48 51.42
C LEU A 594 -39.76 -24.77 50.06
N ILE A 595 -39.11 -23.60 50.05
CA ILE A 595 -38.72 -22.84 48.87
C ILE A 595 -37.23 -23.04 48.68
N ILE A 596 -36.80 -23.47 47.50
CA ILE A 596 -35.39 -23.63 47.12
C ILE A 596 -35.03 -22.50 46.19
N VAL A 597 -33.89 -21.84 46.43
CA VAL A 597 -33.32 -20.84 45.54
C VAL A 597 -31.90 -21.25 45.18
N GLU A 598 -31.63 -21.24 43.88
CA GLU A 598 -30.34 -21.62 43.31
C GLU A 598 -29.84 -20.54 42.35
N ALA A 599 -28.53 -20.28 42.40
CA ALA A 599 -27.85 -19.36 41.49
C ALA A 599 -26.39 -19.77 41.25
N PRO A 600 -25.85 -19.58 40.03
CA PRO A 600 -24.47 -19.89 39.71
C PRO A 600 -23.50 -18.78 40.16
N TYR A 601 -22.35 -19.15 40.71
CA TYR A 601 -21.26 -18.23 41.05
C TYR A 601 -20.52 -17.73 39.81
N ALA A 602 -19.90 -16.54 39.94
CA ALA A 602 -19.01 -16.00 38.92
C ALA A 602 -17.83 -16.95 38.66
N GLN A 603 -17.46 -17.11 37.39
CA GLN A 603 -16.42 -18.03 36.95
C GLN A 603 -15.28 -17.24 36.30
N ALA A 604 -14.08 -17.38 36.86
CA ALA A 604 -12.86 -16.85 36.26
C ALA A 604 -12.31 -17.85 35.24
N VAL A 605 -12.12 -17.40 34.01
CA VAL A 605 -11.58 -18.22 32.91
C VAL A 605 -10.27 -17.62 32.43
N LEU A 606 -9.30 -18.46 32.06
CA LEU A 606 -8.08 -18.05 31.36
C LEU A 606 -7.74 -19.07 30.28
N ASN A 607 -7.61 -18.63 29.02
CA ASN A 607 -7.33 -19.50 27.87
C ASN A 607 -8.28 -20.72 27.78
N GLY A 608 -9.57 -20.49 28.04
CA GLY A 608 -10.61 -21.53 28.04
C GLY A 608 -10.63 -22.45 29.26
N LYS A 609 -9.72 -22.25 30.24
CA LYS A 609 -9.68 -23.05 31.48
C LYS A 609 -10.35 -22.32 32.63
N ASN A 610 -11.08 -23.06 33.47
CA ASN A 610 -11.58 -22.55 34.73
C ASN A 610 -10.42 -22.36 35.72
N VAL A 611 -10.19 -21.12 36.15
CA VAL A 611 -9.17 -20.74 37.13
C VAL A 611 -9.79 -20.11 38.38
N THR A 612 -11.09 -20.34 38.58
CA THR A 612 -11.85 -19.82 39.73
C THR A 612 -11.31 -20.41 41.04
N ALA A 613 -11.28 -19.60 42.08
CA ALA A 613 -11.00 -20.08 43.43
C ALA A 613 -12.01 -21.17 43.85
N SER A 614 -11.50 -22.25 44.47
CA SER A 614 -12.32 -23.31 45.06
C SER A 614 -12.02 -23.40 46.56
N PRO A 615 -13.01 -23.12 47.45
CA PRO A 615 -14.37 -22.67 47.13
C PRO A 615 -14.42 -21.23 46.53
N PRO A 616 -15.52 -20.85 45.83
CA PRO A 616 -15.69 -19.50 45.31
C PRO A 616 -15.53 -18.43 46.41
N ARG A 617 -14.87 -17.32 46.05
CA ARG A 617 -14.60 -16.21 46.99
C ARG A 617 -15.73 -15.18 47.07
N THR A 618 -16.59 -15.12 46.05
CA THR A 618 -17.78 -14.27 46.04
C THR A 618 -18.86 -14.84 46.96
N GLN A 619 -19.84 -14.00 47.32
CA GLN A 619 -20.98 -14.41 48.13
C GLN A 619 -22.26 -14.07 47.38
N ILE A 620 -23.18 -15.03 47.26
CA ILE A 620 -24.51 -14.76 46.72
C ILE A 620 -25.50 -14.70 47.87
N TRP A 621 -26.37 -13.69 47.85
CA TRP A 621 -27.45 -13.50 48.80
C TRP A 621 -28.77 -13.47 48.06
N ALA A 622 -29.74 -14.24 48.52
CA ALA A 622 -31.11 -14.25 48.00
C ALA A 622 -32.02 -13.43 48.91
N LEU A 623 -32.78 -12.53 48.30
CA LEU A 623 -33.73 -11.62 48.93
C LEU A 623 -35.14 -12.12 48.60
N LEU A 624 -35.88 -12.56 49.61
CA LEU A 624 -37.25 -13.03 49.47
C LEU A 624 -38.22 -11.87 49.64
N TYR A 625 -39.07 -11.63 48.63
CA TYR A 625 -40.04 -10.54 48.61
C TYR A 625 -41.47 -11.05 48.55
N ALA A 626 -42.40 -10.32 49.18
CA ALA A 626 -43.84 -10.44 48.96
C ALA A 626 -44.37 -9.23 48.17
N GLN A 627 -45.26 -9.50 47.21
CA GLN A 627 -45.98 -8.45 46.47
C GLN A 627 -47.15 -7.90 47.30
N VAL A 628 -47.25 -6.57 47.42
CA VAL A 628 -48.31 -5.88 48.15
C VAL A 628 -48.90 -4.76 47.31
N ARG A 629 -50.23 -4.72 47.19
CA ARG A 629 -50.95 -3.64 46.49
C ARG A 629 -50.84 -2.35 47.28
N GLN A 630 -50.53 -1.26 46.59
CA GLN A 630 -50.52 0.08 47.17
C GLN A 630 -51.94 0.49 47.58
N ALA A 631 -52.08 1.28 48.65
CA ALA A 631 -53.38 1.64 49.21
C ALA A 631 -54.30 2.44 48.26
N ASP A 632 -53.73 3.11 47.25
CA ASP A 632 -54.47 3.82 46.20
C ASP A 632 -54.82 2.93 44.98
N ASP A 633 -54.48 1.65 45.05
CA ASP A 633 -54.70 0.62 44.04
C ASP A 633 -54.07 0.90 42.66
N LYS A 634 -53.07 1.80 42.61
CA LYS A 634 -52.44 2.19 41.34
C LYS A 634 -51.22 1.35 40.98
N ASP A 635 -50.62 0.68 41.94
CA ASP A 635 -49.38 -0.07 41.74
C ASP A 635 -49.22 -1.19 42.78
N THR A 636 -48.36 -2.15 42.50
CA THR A 636 -47.90 -3.18 43.44
C THR A 636 -46.46 -2.89 43.84
N ARG A 637 -46.08 -3.19 45.08
CA ARG A 637 -44.72 -3.00 45.64
C ARG A 637 -44.20 -4.30 46.24
N ASN A 638 -42.88 -4.44 46.26
CA ASN A 638 -42.21 -5.59 46.87
C ASN A 638 -41.74 -5.22 48.29
N ILE A 639 -42.17 -6.01 49.28
CA ILE A 639 -41.72 -5.92 50.67
C ILE A 639 -40.75 -7.06 50.94
N LEU A 640 -39.56 -6.73 51.45
CA LEU A 640 -38.54 -7.72 51.81
C LEU A 640 -38.98 -8.50 53.05
N LEU A 641 -39.00 -9.83 52.98
CA LEU A 641 -39.32 -10.73 54.08
C LEU A 641 -38.05 -11.18 54.82
N ASP A 642 -37.06 -11.68 54.08
CA ASP A 642 -35.78 -12.18 54.62
C ASP A 642 -34.67 -12.11 53.54
N ASP A 643 -33.42 -12.13 54.00
CA ASP A 643 -32.23 -12.21 53.18
C ASP A 643 -31.34 -13.37 53.65
N ARG A 644 -31.01 -14.31 52.75
CA ARG A 644 -30.27 -15.54 53.08
C ARG A 644 -29.08 -15.74 52.16
N GLN A 645 -27.91 -16.00 52.74
CA GLN A 645 -26.71 -16.32 51.97
C GLN A 645 -26.84 -17.71 51.35
N LEU A 646 -26.62 -17.80 50.03
CA LEU A 646 -26.50 -19.07 49.33
C LEU A 646 -25.20 -19.74 49.73
N ARG A 647 -25.28 -21.02 50.10
CA ARG A 647 -24.10 -21.84 50.41
C ARG A 647 -23.66 -22.58 49.15
N PRO A 648 -22.36 -22.55 48.80
CA PRO A 648 -21.88 -23.29 47.65
C PRO A 648 -22.13 -24.79 47.88
N ARG A 649 -22.71 -25.45 46.89
CA ARG A 649 -22.88 -26.90 46.90
C ARG A 649 -21.47 -27.51 47.00
N ARG A 650 -21.20 -28.23 48.09
CA ARG A 650 -19.92 -28.92 48.23
C ARG A 650 -19.87 -30.01 47.17
N PRO A 651 -18.76 -30.16 46.42
CA PRO A 651 -18.63 -31.28 45.51
C PRO A 651 -18.77 -32.56 46.33
N THR A 652 -19.86 -33.30 46.11
CA THR A 652 -20.18 -34.45 46.93
C THR A 652 -19.38 -35.61 46.37
N ARG A 653 -18.43 -36.15 47.16
CA ARG A 653 -17.84 -37.47 46.87
C ARG A 653 -18.96 -38.50 47.03
N GLU A 654 -19.76 -38.71 46.00
CA GLU A 654 -20.80 -39.72 46.04
C GLU A 654 -20.13 -41.10 46.00
N ARG A 655 -20.26 -41.85 47.10
CA ARG A 655 -19.82 -43.25 47.15
C ARG A 655 -20.86 -44.08 46.40
N VAL A 656 -20.67 -44.29 45.12
CA VAL A 656 -21.53 -45.19 44.35
C VAL A 656 -21.14 -46.63 44.72
N ARG A 657 -22.05 -47.35 45.38
CA ARG A 657 -21.93 -48.80 45.57
C ARG A 657 -22.32 -49.47 44.26
N VAL A 658 -21.34 -49.91 43.49
CA VAL A 658 -21.58 -50.80 42.36
C VAL A 658 -21.96 -52.17 42.93
N ALA A 659 -23.14 -52.68 42.58
CA ALA A 659 -23.77 -53.84 43.21
C ALA A 659 -23.00 -55.18 43.12
N SER A 660 -21.82 -55.20 42.51
CA SER A 660 -21.05 -56.42 42.21
C SER A 660 -19.54 -56.38 42.57
N MET A 661 -19.03 -55.32 43.21
CA MET A 661 -17.63 -55.27 43.68
C MET A 661 -17.48 -54.59 45.05
N PRO A 662 -16.58 -55.06 45.94
CA PRO A 662 -16.32 -54.45 47.24
C PRO A 662 -15.35 -53.24 47.14
N MET A 663 -15.44 -52.48 46.05
CA MET A 663 -14.62 -51.29 45.80
C MET A 663 -15.52 -50.06 45.76
N VAL A 664 -15.21 -49.07 46.59
CA VAL A 664 -15.83 -47.75 46.55
C VAL A 664 -15.22 -47.00 45.38
N VAL A 665 -15.95 -46.86 44.28
CA VAL A 665 -15.61 -45.91 43.22
C VAL A 665 -16.21 -44.57 43.62
N GLY A 666 -15.37 -43.60 43.98
CA GLY A 666 -15.83 -42.24 44.20
C GLY A 666 -16.24 -41.64 42.86
N ALA A 667 -17.49 -41.21 42.72
CA ALA A 667 -17.88 -40.37 41.60
C ALA A 667 -17.17 -39.01 41.77
N PHE A 668 -16.34 -38.63 40.81
CA PHE A 668 -15.70 -37.32 40.78
C PHE A 668 -16.68 -36.34 40.17
N GLU A 669 -17.21 -35.41 40.98
CA GLU A 669 -17.91 -34.25 40.45
C GLU A 669 -16.91 -33.41 39.64
N ASN A 670 -17.34 -32.90 38.49
CA ASN A 670 -16.47 -32.15 37.59
C ASN A 670 -16.01 -30.85 38.27
N ILE A 671 -14.74 -30.80 38.70
CA ILE A 671 -14.15 -29.63 39.37
C ILE A 671 -14.14 -28.40 38.45
N ASP A 672 -14.19 -28.62 37.13
CA ASP A 672 -14.25 -27.54 36.14
C ASP A 672 -15.67 -26.97 35.95
N ALA A 673 -16.70 -27.64 36.49
CA ALA A 673 -18.08 -27.16 36.43
C ALA A 673 -18.26 -25.84 37.21
N GLN A 674 -19.23 -25.03 36.76
CA GLN A 674 -19.60 -23.82 37.48
C GLN A 674 -20.14 -24.19 38.86
N ALA A 675 -19.70 -23.47 39.90
CA ALA A 675 -20.21 -23.68 41.24
C ALA A 675 -21.62 -23.08 41.38
N HIS A 676 -22.53 -23.78 42.04
CA HIS A 676 -23.89 -23.31 42.33
C HIS A 676 -24.08 -23.10 43.83
N GLY A 677 -24.73 -22.00 44.18
CA GLY A 677 -25.15 -21.68 45.53
C GLY A 677 -26.60 -22.10 45.77
N LEU A 678 -26.90 -22.60 46.96
CA LEU A 678 -28.25 -23.01 47.36
C LEU A 678 -28.64 -22.39 48.69
N ALA A 679 -29.87 -21.90 48.77
CA ALA A 679 -30.54 -21.49 50.00
C ALA A 679 -31.95 -22.07 50.00
N THR A 680 -32.47 -22.37 51.20
CA THR A 680 -33.83 -22.85 51.38
C THR A 680 -34.55 -22.02 52.40
N TRP A 681 -35.87 -21.86 52.25
CA TRP A 681 -36.77 -21.44 53.32
C TRP A 681 -37.81 -22.51 53.59
N THR A 682 -38.21 -22.74 54.83
CA THR A 682 -39.31 -23.64 55.18
C THR A 682 -40.65 -22.90 55.10
N MET A 683 -41.69 -23.54 54.59
CA MET A 683 -43.01 -22.90 54.48
C MET A 683 -43.56 -22.34 55.81
N PRO A 684 -43.40 -23.02 56.97
CA PRO A 684 -43.82 -22.45 58.25
C PRO A 684 -43.11 -21.14 58.60
N GLU A 685 -41.84 -20.97 58.23
CA GLU A 685 -41.11 -19.73 58.50
C GLU A 685 -41.60 -18.57 57.63
N VAL A 686 -41.88 -18.85 56.34
CA VAL A 686 -42.41 -17.86 55.40
C VAL A 686 -43.80 -17.38 55.83
N LEU A 687 -44.68 -18.30 56.24
CA LEU A 687 -46.01 -17.97 56.75
C LEU A 687 -45.94 -17.13 58.04
N ALA A 688 -44.98 -17.41 58.93
CA ALA A 688 -44.77 -16.60 60.13
C ALA A 688 -44.30 -15.17 59.79
N MET A 689 -43.44 -15.01 58.78
CA MET A 689 -42.98 -13.69 58.30
C MET A 689 -44.11 -12.90 57.61
N LEU A 690 -44.95 -13.56 56.81
CA LEU A 690 -46.12 -12.91 56.22
C LEU A 690 -47.11 -12.48 57.30
N ALA A 691 -47.39 -13.35 58.28
CA ALA A 691 -48.29 -13.04 59.39
C ALA A 691 -47.79 -11.89 60.27
N SER A 692 -46.47 -11.80 60.52
CA SER A 692 -45.90 -10.71 61.32
C SER A 692 -46.03 -9.33 60.65
N LEU A 693 -46.09 -9.31 59.31
CA LEU A 693 -46.35 -8.12 58.50
C LEU A 693 -47.84 -7.89 58.20
N GLY A 694 -48.73 -8.76 58.69
CA GLY A 694 -50.17 -8.69 58.43
C GLY A 694 -50.59 -9.06 57.00
N LEU A 695 -49.73 -9.78 56.27
CA LEU A 695 -49.97 -10.21 54.89
C LEU A 695 -50.64 -11.60 54.84
N PRO A 696 -51.51 -11.88 53.85
CA PRO A 696 -52.09 -13.20 53.65
C PRO A 696 -51.03 -14.29 53.42
N GLY A 697 -51.28 -15.52 53.87
CA GLY A 697 -50.38 -16.66 53.62
C GLY A 697 -50.22 -17.04 52.14
N GLU A 698 -51.21 -16.66 51.31
CA GLU A 698 -51.22 -16.84 49.85
C GLU A 698 -50.68 -15.60 49.10
N SER A 699 -49.94 -14.71 49.78
CA SER A 699 -49.34 -13.56 49.11
C SER A 699 -48.36 -14.04 48.03
N PRO A 700 -48.37 -13.47 46.81
CA PRO A 700 -47.38 -13.79 45.80
C PRO A 700 -45.97 -13.50 46.30
N LEU A 701 -45.04 -14.37 45.92
CA LEU A 701 -43.64 -14.30 46.34
C LEU A 701 -42.73 -14.18 45.12
N SER A 702 -41.61 -13.49 45.31
CA SER A 702 -40.55 -13.39 44.32
C SER A 702 -39.19 -13.37 45.01
N VAL A 703 -38.14 -13.72 44.28
CA VAL A 703 -36.77 -13.69 44.79
C VAL A 703 -35.85 -12.91 43.86
N LEU A 704 -34.89 -12.23 44.48
CA LEU A 704 -33.78 -11.56 43.83
C LEU A 704 -32.46 -12.08 44.39
N CYS A 705 -31.56 -12.54 43.54
CA CYS A 705 -30.19 -12.88 43.94
C CYS A 705 -29.24 -11.73 43.65
N VAL A 706 -28.31 -11.48 44.57
CA VAL A 706 -27.23 -10.49 44.42
C VAL A 706 -25.91 -11.16 44.74
N GLU A 707 -24.98 -11.12 43.78
CA GLU A 707 -23.62 -11.58 43.96
C GLU A 707 -22.71 -10.42 44.38
N MET A 708 -22.03 -10.60 45.51
CA MET A 708 -21.13 -9.62 46.12
C MET A 708 -19.67 -9.96 45.79
N MET A 709 -18.88 -8.91 45.55
CA MET A 709 -17.43 -9.05 45.40
C MET A 709 -16.79 -9.62 46.68
N PRO A 710 -15.66 -10.34 46.56
CA PRO A 710 -14.95 -10.89 47.71
C PRO A 710 -14.55 -9.82 48.73
N THR A 711 -14.64 -10.15 50.01
CA THR A 711 -14.09 -9.32 51.08
C THR A 711 -12.58 -9.54 51.19
N MET A 712 -11.86 -8.59 51.81
CA MET A 712 -10.42 -8.75 52.05
C MET A 712 -10.12 -10.03 52.87
N ALA A 713 -11.00 -10.41 53.80
CA ALA A 713 -10.88 -11.65 54.56
C ALA A 713 -10.93 -12.90 53.65
N ALA A 714 -11.83 -12.92 52.65
CA ALA A 714 -11.94 -14.02 51.69
C ALA A 714 -10.71 -14.14 50.77
N LEU A 715 -9.99 -13.04 50.53
CA LEU A 715 -8.72 -13.04 49.78
C LEU A 715 -7.53 -13.55 50.62
N LEU A 716 -7.56 -13.38 51.95
CA LEU A 716 -6.50 -13.78 52.89
C LEU A 716 -6.65 -15.22 53.43
N ASP A 717 -7.86 -15.78 53.43
CA ASP A 717 -8.15 -17.16 53.90
C ASP A 717 -7.35 -18.27 53.16
N PRO A 718 -7.09 -18.21 51.83
CA PRO A 718 -6.22 -19.20 51.18
C PRO A 718 -4.73 -19.09 51.55
N MET A 719 -4.25 -17.93 52.03
CA MET A 719 -2.87 -17.79 52.52
C MET A 719 -2.71 -18.34 53.95
N THR A 720 -3.74 -18.22 54.79
CA THR A 720 -3.68 -18.63 56.20
C THR A 720 -3.97 -20.12 56.39
N LYS A 721 -4.84 -20.75 55.58
CA LYS A 721 -5.08 -22.21 55.64
C LYS A 721 -4.00 -23.07 54.96
N ARG A 722 -3.11 -22.47 54.16
CA ARG A 722 -1.86 -23.13 53.70
C ARG A 722 -0.72 -23.08 54.74
N GLY A 723 -0.92 -22.39 55.86
CA GLY A 723 0.05 -22.30 56.98
C GLY A 723 0.15 -23.53 57.87
N GLY A 724 -0.11 -24.73 57.32
CA GLY A 724 -0.07 -26.01 58.04
C GLY A 724 0.76 -27.11 57.36
N SER A 725 1.53 -26.78 56.31
CA SER A 725 2.59 -27.67 55.82
C SER A 725 3.74 -26.85 55.24
N SER A 726 4.71 -26.56 56.09
CA SER A 726 6.04 -26.13 55.67
C SER A 726 6.58 -27.11 54.61
N LEU A 727 6.90 -26.59 53.44
CA LEU A 727 7.53 -27.30 52.31
C LEU A 727 9.03 -27.55 52.56
N TYR A 728 9.38 -27.90 53.79
CA TYR A 728 10.66 -28.52 54.11
C TYR A 728 10.38 -29.59 55.15
N ASP A 729 10.64 -30.83 54.73
CA ASP A 729 10.91 -32.02 55.52
C ASP A 729 9.83 -33.12 55.58
N SER A 730 10.29 -34.30 55.15
CA SER A 730 9.88 -35.65 55.51
C SER A 730 8.59 -36.31 54.95
N ASN A 731 8.87 -37.33 54.11
CA ASN A 731 8.21 -38.64 54.00
C ASN A 731 6.78 -38.75 53.47
N LEU A 732 6.70 -38.90 52.14
CA LEU A 732 5.57 -39.42 51.35
C LEU A 732 5.04 -40.80 51.81
N ALA A 733 5.77 -41.54 52.66
CA ALA A 733 5.37 -42.85 53.16
C ALA A 733 4.40 -42.80 54.36
N ALA A 734 4.28 -41.67 55.08
CA ALA A 734 3.41 -41.55 56.25
C ALA A 734 1.95 -41.23 55.90
N LEU A 735 1.70 -40.58 54.75
CA LEU A 735 0.34 -40.25 54.29
C LEU A 735 -0.43 -41.47 53.74
N ALA A 736 0.28 -42.54 53.35
CA ALA A 736 -0.35 -43.77 52.85
C ALA A 736 -0.98 -44.64 53.97
N PHE A 737 -0.63 -44.42 55.25
CA PHE A 737 -1.12 -45.22 56.38
C PHE A 737 -2.18 -44.53 57.25
N ALA A 738 -2.48 -43.25 57.00
CA ALA A 738 -3.52 -42.52 57.74
C ALA A 738 -4.94 -42.69 57.14
N GLU A 739 -5.06 -43.22 55.92
CA GLU A 739 -6.35 -43.37 55.20
C GLU A 739 -7.09 -44.70 55.48
N ILE A 740 -6.59 -45.53 56.41
CA ILE A 740 -7.19 -46.84 56.77
C ILE A 740 -8.07 -46.76 58.04
N GLY A 741 -8.04 -45.65 58.78
CA GLY A 741 -8.82 -45.47 60.00
C GLY A 741 -10.22 -44.90 59.77
N GLY A 742 -11.19 -45.75 59.43
CA GLY A 742 -12.60 -45.35 59.34
C GLY A 742 -13.23 -45.02 60.70
N ASN A 743 -14.03 -43.97 60.76
CA ASN A 743 -15.42 -43.95 61.27
C ASN A 743 -15.87 -42.51 61.59
N GLY A 744 -17.00 -42.12 61.01
CA GLY A 744 -17.65 -40.85 61.28
C GLY A 744 -18.81 -40.63 60.32
N ALA A 745 -19.90 -41.37 60.54
CA ALA A 745 -21.19 -41.08 59.92
C ALA A 745 -21.68 -39.73 60.45
N ALA A 746 -21.51 -38.65 59.68
CA ALA A 746 -22.16 -37.38 59.93
C ALA A 746 -23.44 -37.33 59.09
N THR A 747 -24.57 -37.34 59.79
CA THR A 747 -25.93 -37.23 59.29
C THR A 747 -26.14 -35.96 58.47
N ASN A 748 -26.62 -36.14 57.23
CA ASN A 748 -27.14 -35.09 56.35
C ASN A 748 -28.48 -34.56 56.87
N THR A 749 -28.46 -33.78 57.96
CA THR A 749 -29.56 -32.92 58.42
C THR A 749 -29.00 -32.06 59.56
N ALA A 750 -28.24 -31.03 59.23
CA ALA A 750 -27.99 -29.93 60.16
C ALA A 750 -28.87 -28.77 59.70
N MET A 751 -29.85 -28.41 60.54
CA MET A 751 -30.54 -27.12 60.44
C MET A 751 -29.49 -26.03 60.31
N ALA A 752 -29.58 -25.24 59.25
CA ALA A 752 -28.62 -24.18 58.96
C ALA A 752 -28.63 -23.16 60.11
N GLU A 753 -27.55 -23.08 60.89
CA GLU A 753 -27.33 -21.92 61.74
C GLU A 753 -27.29 -20.66 60.85
N PRO A 754 -27.96 -19.57 61.25
CA PRO A 754 -27.92 -18.31 60.50
C PRO A 754 -26.46 -17.83 60.41
N PRO A 755 -26.01 -17.30 59.26
CA PRO A 755 -24.66 -16.76 59.15
C PRO A 755 -24.47 -15.64 60.18
N THR A 756 -23.54 -15.85 61.13
CA THR A 756 -23.21 -14.92 62.23
C THR A 756 -22.32 -13.74 61.77
N GLY A 757 -22.44 -13.34 60.52
CA GLY A 757 -21.71 -12.21 59.92
C GLY A 757 -22.65 -11.05 59.54
N PRO A 758 -22.10 -9.85 59.28
CA PRO A 758 -22.89 -8.70 58.83
C PRO A 758 -23.59 -9.02 57.51
N ARG A 759 -24.90 -8.77 57.45
CA ARG A 759 -25.72 -8.98 56.25
C ARG A 759 -25.51 -7.80 55.28
N PRO A 760 -24.91 -8.00 54.09
CA PRO A 760 -24.41 -6.91 53.26
C PRO A 760 -25.52 -6.09 52.57
N LEU A 761 -26.73 -6.64 52.46
CA LEU A 761 -27.86 -6.02 51.75
C LEU A 761 -28.92 -5.43 52.70
N THR A 762 -28.77 -5.65 54.01
CA THR A 762 -29.65 -5.12 55.06
C THR A 762 -28.83 -4.25 56.02
N ASP A 763 -28.08 -4.87 56.94
CA ASP A 763 -27.32 -4.16 57.99
C ASP A 763 -26.09 -3.40 57.45
N GLY A 764 -25.53 -3.86 56.32
CA GLY A 764 -24.28 -3.38 55.74
C GLY A 764 -24.41 -2.70 54.37
N LEU A 765 -25.61 -2.23 54.01
CA LEU A 765 -25.86 -1.68 52.67
C LEU A 765 -24.90 -0.51 52.36
N GLY A 766 -24.25 -0.56 51.20
CA GLY A 766 -23.27 0.44 50.76
C GLY A 766 -21.83 0.19 51.22
N HIS A 767 -21.59 -0.74 52.15
CA HIS A 767 -20.24 -1.12 52.60
C HIS A 767 -19.60 -2.22 51.75
N PHE A 768 -20.39 -2.89 50.89
CA PHE A 768 -19.95 -3.99 50.04
C PHE A 768 -20.20 -3.66 48.57
N ARG A 769 -19.31 -4.12 47.69
CA ARG A 769 -19.44 -3.95 46.24
C ARG A 769 -20.26 -5.08 45.65
N ILE A 770 -21.29 -4.73 44.90
CA ILE A 770 -22.09 -5.68 44.12
C ILE A 770 -21.32 -6.02 42.84
N LEU A 771 -21.16 -7.31 42.54
CA LEU A 771 -20.63 -7.79 41.27
C LEU A 771 -21.73 -7.80 40.20
N ARG A 772 -22.87 -8.41 40.53
CA ARG A 772 -24.05 -8.48 39.64
C ARG A 772 -25.32 -8.82 40.40
N THR A 773 -26.46 -8.55 39.76
CA THR A 773 -27.81 -8.80 40.28
C THR A 773 -28.58 -9.68 39.29
N SER A 774 -29.44 -10.56 39.80
CA SER A 774 -30.39 -11.27 38.94
C SER A 774 -31.57 -10.36 38.59
N PRO A 775 -32.35 -10.70 37.56
CA PRO A 775 -33.72 -10.22 37.48
C PRO A 775 -34.53 -10.75 38.68
N LEU A 776 -35.61 -10.05 39.02
CA LEU A 776 -36.61 -10.55 39.95
C LEU A 776 -37.32 -11.76 39.32
N ALA A 777 -37.28 -12.89 40.01
CA ALA A 777 -37.89 -14.14 39.59
C ALA A 777 -39.12 -14.43 40.46
N VAL A 778 -40.25 -14.73 39.82
CA VAL A 778 -41.46 -15.18 40.53
C VAL A 778 -41.20 -16.56 41.14
N ILE A 779 -41.67 -16.75 42.37
CA ILE A 779 -41.70 -18.08 42.99
C ILE A 779 -43.01 -18.72 42.56
N PRO A 780 -42.98 -19.90 41.90
CA PRO A 780 -44.18 -20.51 41.38
C PRO A 780 -45.16 -20.85 42.51
N ASP A 781 -46.45 -20.66 42.25
CA ASP A 781 -47.49 -21.15 43.13
C ASP A 781 -47.56 -22.68 43.08
N ILE A 782 -47.85 -23.29 44.22
CA ILE A 782 -48.11 -24.72 44.28
C ILE A 782 -49.48 -24.93 43.64
N CYS A 783 -49.54 -25.55 42.46
CA CYS A 783 -50.80 -26.03 41.91
C CYS A 783 -51.48 -26.89 42.97
N CYS A 784 -52.65 -26.46 43.43
CA CYS A 784 -53.44 -27.16 44.44
C CYS A 784 -53.52 -28.65 44.10
N THR A 785 -52.98 -29.51 44.97
CA THR A 785 -53.14 -30.97 44.86
C THR A 785 -54.55 -31.43 45.24
N ASP A 786 -55.41 -30.51 45.70
CA ASP A 786 -56.83 -30.72 46.03
C ASP A 786 -57.79 -29.89 45.12
N CYS A 787 -57.50 -29.82 43.81
CA CYS A 787 -58.47 -29.35 42.80
C CYS A 787 -59.42 -30.47 42.38
#